data_AF-A0A3B0CEX0-F1
#
_entry.id   AF-A0A3B0CEX0-F1
#
_cell.length_a   1.000
_cell.length_b   1.000
_cell.length_c   1.000
_cell.angle_alpha   90.00
_cell.angle_beta   90.00
_cell.angle_gamma   90.00
#
_symmetry.space_group_name_H-M   'P 1'
#
loop_
_entity.id
_entity.type
_entity.pdbx_description
1 polymer ?
#
loop_
_entity_poly.entity_id
_entity_poly.type
_entity_poly.pdbx_seq_one_letter_code
_entity_poly.pdbx_strand_id
1 'polypeptide(L)'
;MIWHLRSAIRDGTESLYLSVRSLLEKYRWIGYLYAVFAWLSFLMLLYSLFAIQESRTMLLQYAWSTYVLLQFWVLCRSKTITWRAYSLFVLAGIVGVVPFTAFTVNSFHTVFGGTPDSTWSVAVLTPILEELWKLLPLGAFLLFSRRGSALSLSDYALIGAASGAGFQLMEEMTRRWITSSSMYGQTLLGGKVIHWDIWSLFTGQFEESYNPTLLMVGHPVHTALIALGCGFAMRLRKVRYAAWAVPLVLLLWAILNHMAWNGQGRLPDWVFTIHGWTGSGYWTKPFFLLLLVIALVYDYWGLNRVRGKLPAIPKEGFLNPLSEWWRITDALLTDRGRFVYWMDFYRERRKLGFLFLYGNEEAKSREEEVHSRVNEILRAVTGAALLLLLLVAGAALLPAASPPVEGSCFSCMFDSLQNWWDRLAWYEQLGLVLGALALAMLFVGFWPALGIAMTLASIAGSGHEIAAYIRDPRKLLTPANALSVAVGVVLSRIPFGRAVGWMARKAGAYAGRLFQRLFRRMPKPDVPRPHGSQPKPPHTRGEGPEPEPNKPNDGNGPVPPKKSYQEVEIVDKAGKPVGEFDEIDLERKIFYEDKTAKGLDRVNPRTGRPTQTPQQFTDKQLYEKTRNRIENLKEAAATRATANGSKEVPSLDEIRSIREFTFRLDGDTPELRAAAENSLNRLRQEYPDYTFNILFGGKP
;
A
#
# COMPACT_ATOMS: atom_id res chain seq x y z
N MET A 1 -2.59 18.07 -24.61
CA MET A 1 -1.69 17.66 -23.50
C MET A 1 -1.99 16.26 -22.98
N ILE A 2 -3.06 16.02 -22.20
CA ILE A 2 -3.34 14.75 -21.49
C ILE A 2 -3.21 13.50 -22.40
N TRP A 3 -3.77 13.52 -23.61
CA TRP A 3 -3.68 12.39 -24.55
C TRP A 3 -2.24 12.01 -24.96
N HIS A 4 -1.33 12.97 -25.14
CA HIS A 4 0.07 12.66 -25.47
C HIS A 4 0.85 12.14 -24.26
N LEU A 5 0.54 12.63 -23.05
CA LEU A 5 1.13 12.09 -21.82
C LEU A 5 0.66 10.66 -21.58
N ARG A 6 -0.64 10.40 -21.79
CA ARG A 6 -1.26 9.06 -21.76
C ARG A 6 -0.57 8.08 -22.71
N SER A 7 -0.38 8.46 -23.99
CA SER A 7 0.29 7.59 -24.97
C SER A 7 1.77 7.40 -24.61
N ALA A 8 2.51 8.45 -24.32
CA ALA A 8 3.94 8.36 -23.97
C ALA A 8 4.21 7.45 -22.77
N ILE A 9 3.41 7.54 -21.70
CA ILE A 9 3.50 6.63 -20.54
C ILE A 9 3.23 5.19 -20.96
N ARG A 10 2.10 4.96 -21.66
CA ARG A 10 1.67 3.62 -22.08
C ARG A 10 2.70 2.96 -22.99
N ASP A 11 3.14 3.66 -24.02
CA ASP A 11 4.00 3.12 -25.07
C ASP A 11 5.42 2.90 -24.51
N GLY A 12 5.85 3.74 -23.54
CA GLY A 12 7.02 3.48 -22.69
C GLY A 12 6.89 2.24 -21.79
N THR A 13 5.72 1.97 -21.20
CA THR A 13 5.49 0.73 -20.42
C THR A 13 5.44 -0.53 -21.31
N GLU A 14 4.91 -0.43 -22.53
CA GLU A 14 4.92 -1.55 -23.49
C GLU A 14 6.36 -1.85 -23.96
N SER A 15 7.16 -0.82 -24.24
CA SER A 15 8.59 -0.95 -24.54
C SER A 15 9.37 -1.59 -23.38
N LEU A 16 9.19 -1.11 -22.14
CA LEU A 16 9.82 -1.70 -20.95
C LEU A 16 9.43 -3.16 -20.73
N TYR A 17 8.15 -3.51 -20.92
CA TYR A 17 7.66 -4.89 -20.83
C TYR A 17 8.34 -5.80 -21.86
N LEU A 18 8.46 -5.35 -23.11
CA LEU A 18 9.16 -6.09 -24.18
C LEU A 18 10.65 -6.25 -23.88
N SER A 19 11.31 -5.20 -23.36
CA SER A 19 12.73 -5.26 -22.95
C SER A 19 12.96 -6.26 -21.80
N VAL A 20 12.13 -6.23 -20.76
CA VAL A 20 12.21 -7.18 -19.64
C VAL A 20 11.93 -8.60 -20.12
N ARG A 21 10.95 -8.79 -21.01
CA ARG A 21 10.64 -10.11 -21.60
C ARG A 21 11.82 -10.66 -22.40
N SER A 22 12.41 -9.86 -23.29
CA SER A 22 13.60 -10.23 -24.07
C SER A 22 14.78 -10.62 -23.17
N LEU A 23 14.99 -9.91 -22.06
CA LEU A 23 16.02 -10.23 -21.07
C LEU A 23 15.76 -11.58 -20.37
N LEU A 24 14.51 -11.89 -20.02
CA LEU A 24 14.13 -13.20 -19.45
C LEU A 24 14.27 -14.34 -20.45
N GLU A 25 13.94 -14.11 -21.72
CA GLU A 25 14.10 -15.10 -22.81
C GLU A 25 15.58 -15.36 -23.12
N LYS A 26 16.44 -14.32 -23.05
CA LYS A 26 17.90 -14.42 -23.18
C LYS A 26 18.54 -15.21 -22.03
N TYR A 27 18.13 -14.97 -20.79
CA TYR A 27 18.73 -15.58 -19.59
C TYR A 27 17.86 -16.71 -19.02
N ARG A 28 17.71 -17.80 -19.79
CA ARG A 28 16.85 -18.97 -19.44
C ARG A 28 17.10 -19.56 -18.05
N TRP A 29 18.31 -19.44 -17.50
CA TRP A 29 18.64 -19.88 -16.13
C TRP A 29 17.80 -19.18 -15.04
N ILE A 30 17.35 -17.94 -15.29
CA ILE A 30 16.46 -17.19 -14.40
C ILE A 30 15.11 -17.91 -14.27
N GLY A 31 14.64 -18.58 -15.33
CA GLY A 31 13.43 -19.42 -15.28
C GLY A 31 13.59 -20.64 -14.37
N TYR A 32 14.77 -21.28 -14.36
CA TYR A 32 15.06 -22.36 -13.41
C TYR A 32 15.16 -21.84 -11.97
N LEU A 33 15.76 -20.66 -11.74
CA LEU A 33 15.79 -20.03 -10.43
C LEU A 33 14.36 -19.74 -9.91
N TYR A 34 13.46 -19.24 -10.76
CA TYR A 34 12.04 -19.07 -10.38
C TYR A 34 11.37 -20.39 -10.06
N ALA A 35 11.64 -21.46 -10.81
CA ALA A 35 11.07 -22.78 -10.54
C ALA A 35 11.57 -23.35 -9.19
N VAL A 36 12.88 -23.27 -8.92
CA VAL A 36 13.47 -23.69 -7.64
C VAL A 36 12.88 -22.90 -6.48
N PHE A 37 12.83 -21.56 -6.58
CA PHE A 37 12.29 -20.72 -5.51
C PHE A 37 10.77 -20.89 -5.33
N ALA A 38 10.01 -21.20 -6.40
CA ALA A 38 8.60 -21.57 -6.31
C ALA A 38 8.39 -22.91 -5.59
N TRP A 39 9.19 -23.94 -5.90
CA TRP A 39 9.14 -25.23 -5.20
C TRP A 39 9.55 -25.10 -3.73
N LEU A 40 10.61 -24.33 -3.42
CA LEU A 40 10.98 -24.03 -2.03
C LEU A 40 9.88 -23.27 -1.29
N SER A 41 9.23 -22.30 -1.95
CA SER A 41 8.10 -21.57 -1.37
C SER A 41 6.90 -22.47 -1.10
N PHE A 42 6.60 -23.40 -2.02
CA PHE A 42 5.52 -24.37 -1.86
C PHE A 42 5.81 -25.40 -0.76
N LEU A 43 7.04 -25.92 -0.67
CA LEU A 43 7.46 -26.79 0.43
C LEU A 43 7.40 -26.05 1.78
N MET A 44 7.80 -24.78 1.83
CA MET A 44 7.69 -23.95 3.03
C MET A 44 6.23 -23.63 3.38
N LEU A 45 5.35 -23.41 2.39
CA LEU A 45 3.91 -23.30 2.62
C LEU A 45 3.41 -24.58 3.29
N LEU A 46 3.64 -25.75 2.70
CA LEU A 46 3.22 -27.03 3.24
C LEU A 46 3.74 -27.25 4.68
N TYR A 47 5.03 -27.00 4.93
CA TYR A 47 5.60 -27.08 6.28
C TYR A 47 4.92 -26.10 7.25
N SER A 48 4.74 -24.84 6.85
CA SER A 48 4.10 -23.82 7.68
C SER A 48 2.62 -24.09 7.95
N LEU A 49 1.92 -24.86 7.11
CA LEU A 49 0.54 -25.28 7.39
C LEU A 49 0.44 -26.30 8.53
N PHE A 50 1.51 -27.04 8.83
CA PHE A 50 1.60 -27.88 10.03
C PHE A 50 2.16 -27.09 11.22
N ALA A 51 3.24 -26.33 11.01
CA ALA A 51 3.99 -25.67 12.08
C ALA A 51 3.38 -24.35 12.60
N ILE A 52 2.65 -23.61 11.76
CA ILE A 52 2.18 -22.23 12.04
C ILE A 52 0.65 -22.18 11.97
N GLN A 53 -0.02 -21.44 12.87
CA GLN A 53 -1.48 -21.30 12.85
C GLN A 53 -1.93 -20.23 11.85
N GLU A 54 -1.14 -19.17 11.76
CA GLU A 54 -1.29 -17.97 10.93
C GLU A 54 -1.21 -18.31 9.43
N SER A 55 -0.41 -19.31 9.04
CA SER A 55 -0.39 -19.83 7.66
C SER A 55 -1.69 -20.53 7.29
N ARG A 56 -2.35 -21.22 8.24
CA ARG A 56 -3.65 -21.88 8.03
C ARG A 56 -4.77 -20.85 7.92
N THR A 57 -4.78 -19.81 8.76
CA THR A 57 -5.79 -18.73 8.67
C THR A 57 -5.61 -17.87 7.40
N MET A 58 -4.36 -17.64 6.98
CA MET A 58 -4.02 -17.03 5.69
C MET A 58 -4.55 -17.85 4.51
N LEU A 59 -4.24 -19.16 4.43
CA LEU A 59 -4.75 -20.05 3.38
C LEU A 59 -6.30 -20.04 3.35
N LEU A 60 -6.95 -20.06 4.50
CA LEU A 60 -8.41 -20.06 4.60
C LEU A 60 -9.01 -18.75 4.06
N GLN A 61 -8.51 -17.58 4.46
CA GLN A 61 -9.01 -16.31 3.94
C GLN A 61 -8.71 -16.13 2.45
N TYR A 62 -7.55 -16.58 2.00
CA TYR A 62 -7.18 -16.62 0.59
C TYR A 62 -8.14 -17.51 -0.22
N ALA A 63 -8.45 -18.72 0.25
CA ALA A 63 -9.38 -19.64 -0.39
C ALA A 63 -10.79 -19.06 -0.46
N TRP A 64 -11.28 -18.41 0.61
CA TRP A 64 -12.56 -17.72 0.62
C TRP A 64 -12.64 -16.55 -0.35
N SER A 65 -11.62 -15.69 -0.36
CA SER A 65 -11.55 -14.53 -1.27
C SER A 65 -11.46 -14.98 -2.74
N THR A 66 -10.79 -16.10 -2.99
CA THR A 66 -10.79 -16.80 -4.28
C THR A 66 -12.17 -17.31 -4.64
N TYR A 67 -12.86 -17.97 -3.70
CA TYR A 67 -14.16 -18.58 -3.95
C TYR A 67 -15.23 -17.53 -4.29
N VAL A 68 -15.22 -16.37 -3.63
CA VAL A 68 -16.03 -15.20 -4.03
C VAL A 68 -15.71 -14.80 -5.47
N LEU A 69 -14.43 -14.62 -5.82
CA LEU A 69 -14.03 -14.26 -7.18
C LEU A 69 -14.40 -15.34 -8.21
N LEU A 70 -14.43 -16.62 -7.83
CA LEU A 70 -14.92 -17.72 -8.66
C LEU A 70 -16.45 -17.64 -8.87
N GLN A 71 -17.24 -17.29 -7.85
CA GLN A 71 -18.68 -17.02 -8.02
C GLN A 71 -18.92 -15.88 -9.03
N PHE A 72 -18.22 -14.75 -8.89
CA PHE A 72 -18.26 -13.66 -9.87
C PHE A 72 -17.76 -14.11 -11.26
N TRP A 73 -16.70 -14.90 -11.35
CA TRP A 73 -16.16 -15.42 -12.62
C TRP A 73 -17.16 -16.37 -13.31
N VAL A 74 -17.92 -17.19 -12.56
CA VAL A 74 -18.99 -18.02 -13.11
C VAL A 74 -20.13 -17.14 -13.65
N LEU A 75 -20.62 -16.18 -12.86
CA LEU A 75 -21.77 -15.34 -13.22
C LEU A 75 -21.49 -14.31 -14.33
N CYS A 76 -20.31 -13.72 -14.37
CA CYS A 76 -19.90 -12.73 -15.39
C CYS A 76 -19.62 -13.41 -16.74
N ARG A 77 -20.67 -13.93 -17.40
CA ARG A 77 -20.56 -14.75 -18.63
C ARG A 77 -20.01 -14.00 -19.84
N SER A 78 -20.29 -12.69 -20.01
CA SER A 78 -19.83 -11.94 -21.19
C SER A 78 -18.34 -11.54 -21.18
N LYS A 79 -17.60 -11.79 -20.08
CA LYS A 79 -16.21 -11.39 -19.86
C LYS A 79 -15.23 -11.71 -21.01
N THR A 80 -14.26 -10.83 -21.22
CA THR A 80 -13.26 -10.82 -22.30
C THR A 80 -11.81 -10.83 -21.80
N ILE A 81 -11.60 -10.64 -20.50
CA ILE A 81 -10.29 -10.64 -19.84
C ILE A 81 -9.97 -12.05 -19.29
N THR A 82 -8.68 -12.39 -19.19
CA THR A 82 -8.19 -13.68 -18.67
C THR A 82 -8.20 -13.73 -17.13
N TRP A 83 -8.33 -14.92 -16.53
CA TRP A 83 -8.24 -15.10 -15.06
C TRP A 83 -7.01 -14.43 -14.47
N ARG A 84 -5.81 -14.70 -15.04
CA ARG A 84 -4.53 -14.07 -14.65
C ARG A 84 -4.55 -12.54 -14.62
N ALA A 85 -5.35 -11.89 -15.47
CA ALA A 85 -5.47 -10.43 -15.46
C ALA A 85 -6.49 -9.94 -14.40
N TYR A 86 -7.51 -10.74 -14.05
CA TYR A 86 -8.32 -10.49 -12.85
C TYR A 86 -7.53 -10.66 -11.56
N SER A 87 -6.63 -11.65 -11.49
CA SER A 87 -5.67 -11.78 -10.39
C SER A 87 -4.79 -10.55 -10.20
N LEU A 88 -4.48 -9.80 -11.27
CA LEU A 88 -3.75 -8.53 -11.18
C LEU A 88 -4.62 -7.38 -10.65
N PHE A 89 -5.94 -7.44 -10.79
CA PHE A 89 -6.86 -6.50 -10.14
C PHE A 89 -7.08 -6.83 -8.66
N VAL A 90 -7.09 -8.11 -8.27
CA VAL A 90 -6.99 -8.53 -6.86
C VAL A 90 -5.70 -7.99 -6.24
N LEU A 91 -4.56 -8.19 -6.92
CA LEU A 91 -3.28 -7.63 -6.49
C LEU A 91 -3.33 -6.09 -6.37
N ALA A 92 -3.93 -5.40 -7.34
CA ALA A 92 -4.08 -3.95 -7.28
C ALA A 92 -4.92 -3.48 -6.07
N GLY A 93 -5.90 -4.28 -5.62
CA GLY A 93 -6.59 -4.08 -4.34
C GLY A 93 -5.62 -4.16 -3.15
N ILE A 94 -4.88 -5.27 -3.03
CA ILE A 94 -3.97 -5.57 -1.90
C ILE A 94 -2.82 -4.55 -1.80
N VAL A 95 -2.07 -4.32 -2.88
CA VAL A 95 -0.81 -3.53 -2.83
C VAL A 95 -0.94 -2.10 -3.35
N GLY A 96 -2.10 -1.75 -3.91
CA GLY A 96 -2.40 -0.42 -4.44
C GLY A 96 -3.47 0.29 -3.62
N VAL A 97 -4.72 -0.19 -3.69
CA VAL A 97 -5.89 0.47 -3.08
C VAL A 97 -5.75 0.56 -1.56
N VAL A 98 -5.42 -0.52 -0.88
CA VAL A 98 -5.26 -0.55 0.59
C VAL A 98 -4.26 0.49 1.09
N PRO A 99 -2.97 0.48 0.69
CA PRO A 99 -2.00 1.44 1.22
C PRO A 99 -2.29 2.88 0.75
N PHE A 100 -2.89 3.08 -0.43
CA PHE A 100 -3.30 4.41 -0.89
C PHE A 100 -4.48 4.97 -0.09
N THR A 101 -5.43 4.12 0.32
CA THR A 101 -6.54 4.51 1.19
C THR A 101 -6.05 4.88 2.57
N ALA A 102 -5.21 4.04 3.19
CA ALA A 102 -4.57 4.34 4.46
C ALA A 102 -3.76 5.65 4.39
N PHE A 103 -2.95 5.85 3.36
CA PHE A 103 -2.24 7.11 3.13
C PHE A 103 -3.19 8.32 3.05
N THR A 104 -4.32 8.19 2.33
CA THR A 104 -5.28 9.29 2.16
C THR A 104 -6.02 9.61 3.46
N VAL A 105 -6.52 8.60 4.19
CA VAL A 105 -7.19 8.77 5.50
C VAL A 105 -6.26 9.52 6.47
N ASN A 106 -5.01 9.09 6.59
CA ASN A 106 -4.04 9.73 7.48
C ASN A 106 -3.59 11.12 6.98
N SER A 107 -3.61 11.37 5.67
CA SER A 107 -3.41 12.72 5.11
C SER A 107 -4.57 13.67 5.47
N PHE A 108 -5.80 13.17 5.56
CA PHE A 108 -6.92 13.96 6.08
C PHE A 108 -6.76 14.29 7.57
N HIS A 109 -6.41 13.31 8.42
CA HIS A 109 -6.09 13.56 9.84
C HIS A 109 -4.95 14.55 10.03
N THR A 110 -3.94 14.52 9.15
CA THR A 110 -2.83 15.49 9.13
C THR A 110 -3.29 16.94 8.90
N VAL A 111 -4.32 17.14 8.06
CA VAL A 111 -4.78 18.48 7.64
C VAL A 111 -5.92 19.02 8.52
N PHE A 112 -6.84 18.16 8.94
CA PHE A 112 -8.05 18.55 9.68
C PHE A 112 -8.01 18.19 11.18
N GLY A 113 -6.97 17.49 11.63
CA GLY A 113 -6.87 16.97 12.99
C GLY A 113 -7.74 15.73 13.23
N GLY A 114 -7.72 15.23 14.47
CA GLY A 114 -8.41 14.01 14.88
C GLY A 114 -7.50 12.77 14.89
N THR A 115 -8.10 11.61 15.08
CA THR A 115 -7.40 10.31 15.19
C THR A 115 -8.10 9.23 14.35
N PRO A 116 -7.37 8.21 13.82
CA PRO A 116 -7.94 7.21 12.91
C PRO A 116 -9.09 6.36 13.47
N ASP A 117 -9.21 6.26 14.79
CA ASP A 117 -10.21 5.51 15.56
C ASP A 117 -11.48 6.33 15.89
N SER A 118 -11.45 7.65 15.71
CA SER A 118 -12.60 8.53 15.96
C SER A 118 -13.81 8.19 15.09
N THR A 119 -15.02 8.37 15.60
CA THR A 119 -16.27 7.96 14.90
C THR A 119 -16.37 8.52 13.48
N TRP A 120 -16.08 9.81 13.27
CA TRP A 120 -16.14 10.41 11.93
C TRP A 120 -15.05 9.86 10.98
N SER A 121 -13.90 9.42 11.50
CA SER A 121 -12.87 8.72 10.74
C SER A 121 -13.34 7.35 10.29
N VAL A 122 -13.77 6.52 11.23
CA VAL A 122 -14.10 5.10 11.00
C VAL A 122 -15.41 4.94 10.24
N ALA A 123 -16.42 5.75 10.55
CA ALA A 123 -17.79 5.61 10.07
C ALA A 123 -18.21 6.62 8.98
N VAL A 124 -17.34 7.55 8.58
CA VAL A 124 -17.64 8.52 7.49
C VAL A 124 -16.47 8.62 6.50
N LEU A 125 -15.32 9.13 6.93
CA LEU A 125 -14.17 9.37 6.06
C LEU A 125 -13.65 8.09 5.40
N THR A 126 -13.47 7.02 6.19
CA THR A 126 -12.91 5.75 5.72
C THR A 126 -13.81 5.09 4.67
N PRO A 127 -15.13 4.85 4.90
CA PRO A 127 -16.06 4.39 3.87
C PRO A 127 -16.03 5.19 2.56
N ILE A 128 -16.02 6.54 2.65
CA ILE A 128 -15.98 7.42 1.47
C ILE A 128 -14.71 7.19 0.65
N LEU A 129 -13.54 7.24 1.29
CA LEU A 129 -12.26 7.07 0.62
C LEU A 129 -12.07 5.64 0.09
N GLU A 130 -12.52 4.63 0.82
CA GLU A 130 -12.42 3.25 0.41
C GLU A 130 -13.23 2.93 -0.84
N GLU A 131 -14.53 3.22 -0.88
CA GLU A 131 -15.36 2.89 -2.05
C GLU A 131 -14.98 3.75 -3.27
N LEU A 132 -14.42 4.94 -3.07
CA LEU A 132 -13.75 5.71 -4.13
C LEU A 132 -12.47 5.03 -4.64
N TRP A 133 -11.55 4.66 -3.76
CA TRP A 133 -10.24 4.16 -4.16
C TRP A 133 -10.28 2.70 -4.65
N LYS A 134 -11.27 1.89 -4.24
CA LYS A 134 -11.54 0.56 -4.80
C LYS A 134 -11.82 0.60 -6.32
N LEU A 135 -12.16 1.77 -6.88
CA LEU A 135 -12.33 1.98 -8.32
C LEU A 135 -11.04 2.37 -9.07
N LEU A 136 -9.93 2.68 -8.37
CA LEU A 136 -8.66 3.08 -9.01
C LEU A 136 -8.14 2.06 -10.03
N PRO A 137 -8.19 0.72 -9.81
CA PRO A 137 -7.67 -0.23 -10.81
C PRO A 137 -8.50 -0.25 -12.09
N LEU A 138 -9.82 -0.03 -12.00
CA LEU A 138 -10.70 0.15 -13.16
C LEU A 138 -10.38 1.46 -13.88
N GLY A 139 -10.28 2.58 -13.15
CA GLY A 139 -9.93 3.89 -13.71
C GLY A 139 -8.59 3.86 -14.44
N ALA A 140 -7.56 3.28 -13.81
CA ALA A 140 -6.25 3.07 -14.41
C ALA A 140 -6.31 2.18 -15.66
N PHE A 141 -7.08 1.09 -15.67
CA PHE A 141 -7.24 0.29 -16.88
C PHE A 141 -7.92 1.06 -18.01
N LEU A 142 -9.02 1.78 -17.74
CA LEU A 142 -9.72 2.57 -18.74
C LEU A 142 -8.85 3.71 -19.31
N LEU A 143 -7.96 4.27 -18.48
CA LEU A 143 -7.02 5.31 -18.88
C LEU A 143 -5.78 4.77 -19.60
N PHE A 144 -5.17 3.65 -19.21
CA PHE A 144 -3.88 3.23 -19.79
C PHE A 144 -3.97 2.04 -20.78
N SER A 145 -5.04 1.26 -20.75
CA SER A 145 -5.23 0.14 -21.69
C SER A 145 -5.75 0.60 -23.06
N ARG A 146 -5.11 0.17 -24.15
CA ARG A 146 -5.67 0.31 -25.52
C ARG A 146 -7.02 -0.41 -25.69
N ARG A 147 -7.36 -1.34 -24.79
CA ARG A 147 -8.63 -2.10 -24.80
C ARG A 147 -9.76 -1.52 -23.93
N GLY A 148 -9.56 -0.41 -23.22
CA GLY A 148 -10.54 0.14 -22.26
C GLY A 148 -11.93 0.47 -22.87
N SER A 149 -11.98 0.76 -24.16
CA SER A 149 -13.21 1.00 -24.94
C SER A 149 -14.04 -0.27 -25.20
N ALA A 150 -13.36 -1.41 -25.40
CA ALA A 150 -13.93 -2.67 -25.87
C ALA A 150 -14.12 -3.72 -24.76
N LEU A 151 -14.38 -3.27 -23.53
CA LEU A 151 -14.78 -4.13 -22.42
C LEU A 151 -16.25 -4.56 -22.54
N SER A 152 -16.56 -5.77 -22.08
CA SER A 152 -17.93 -6.21 -21.78
C SER A 152 -18.43 -5.57 -20.48
N LEU A 153 -19.75 -5.48 -20.25
CA LEU A 153 -20.29 -5.06 -18.97
C LEU A 153 -19.91 -6.05 -17.84
N SER A 154 -19.80 -7.34 -18.16
CA SER A 154 -19.20 -8.34 -17.26
C SER A 154 -17.78 -7.98 -16.84
N ASP A 155 -16.95 -7.43 -17.74
CA ASP A 155 -15.58 -7.06 -17.37
C ASP A 155 -15.57 -5.87 -16.40
N TYR A 156 -16.46 -4.88 -16.56
CA TYR A 156 -16.61 -3.80 -15.58
C TYR A 156 -16.94 -4.36 -14.18
N ALA A 157 -18.00 -5.17 -14.07
CA ALA A 157 -18.40 -5.78 -12.81
C ALA A 157 -17.29 -6.64 -12.19
N LEU A 158 -16.60 -7.46 -13.01
CA LEU A 158 -15.58 -8.40 -12.54
C LEU A 158 -14.23 -7.73 -12.21
N ILE A 159 -13.89 -6.60 -12.83
CA ILE A 159 -12.75 -5.76 -12.40
C ILE A 159 -13.06 -5.15 -11.03
N GLY A 160 -14.28 -4.65 -10.83
CA GLY A 160 -14.74 -4.14 -9.54
C GLY A 160 -14.69 -5.23 -8.47
N ALA A 161 -15.30 -6.39 -8.73
CA ALA A 161 -15.29 -7.55 -7.84
C ALA A 161 -13.86 -7.98 -7.46
N ALA A 162 -12.94 -8.04 -8.42
CA ALA A 162 -11.54 -8.39 -8.18
C ALA A 162 -10.83 -7.37 -7.30
N SER A 163 -11.00 -6.06 -7.55
CA SER A 163 -10.43 -4.99 -6.72
C SER A 163 -10.96 -5.05 -5.28
N GLY A 164 -12.28 -5.16 -5.11
CA GLY A 164 -12.93 -5.29 -3.81
C GLY A 164 -12.55 -6.58 -3.07
N ALA A 165 -12.35 -7.69 -3.78
CA ALA A 165 -11.86 -8.95 -3.21
C ALA A 165 -10.40 -8.87 -2.78
N GLY A 166 -9.56 -8.13 -3.52
CA GLY A 166 -8.19 -7.82 -3.08
C GLY A 166 -8.14 -6.99 -1.81
N PHE A 167 -9.04 -5.99 -1.70
CA PHE A 167 -9.19 -5.20 -0.49
C PHE A 167 -9.65 -6.06 0.70
N GLN A 168 -10.77 -6.78 0.56
CA GLN A 168 -11.34 -7.61 1.62
C GLN A 168 -10.42 -8.77 2.03
N LEU A 169 -9.65 -9.35 1.11
CA LEU A 169 -8.61 -10.33 1.42
C LEU A 169 -7.56 -9.73 2.37
N MET A 170 -7.02 -8.55 2.03
CA MET A 170 -6.01 -7.90 2.86
C MET A 170 -6.57 -7.52 4.23
N GLU A 171 -7.78 -6.98 4.29
CA GLU A 171 -8.48 -6.66 5.54
C GLU A 171 -8.70 -7.88 6.43
N GLU A 172 -9.44 -8.88 5.94
CA GLU A 172 -9.84 -10.02 6.76
C GLU A 172 -8.64 -10.91 7.13
N MET A 173 -7.60 -11.00 6.28
CA MET A 173 -6.37 -11.74 6.61
C MET A 173 -5.60 -11.06 7.73
N THR A 174 -5.39 -9.75 7.63
CA THR A 174 -4.65 -8.99 8.63
C THR A 174 -5.42 -8.96 9.96
N ARG A 175 -6.75 -8.86 9.89
CA ARG A 175 -7.67 -8.94 11.03
C ARG A 175 -7.63 -10.30 11.74
N ARG A 176 -7.54 -11.42 10.99
CA ARG A 176 -7.34 -12.78 11.51
C ARG A 176 -5.98 -13.02 12.16
N TRP A 177 -4.95 -12.23 11.83
CA TRP A 177 -3.63 -12.33 12.45
C TRP A 177 -3.52 -11.55 13.78
N ILE A 178 -4.32 -10.48 13.93
CA ILE A 178 -4.31 -9.61 15.12
C ILE A 178 -5.34 -10.00 16.16
N THR A 179 -6.53 -10.40 15.71
CA THR A 179 -7.56 -10.95 16.60
C THR A 179 -7.08 -12.33 17.00
N SER A 180 -6.29 -12.43 18.08
CA SER A 180 -5.59 -13.65 18.49
C SER A 180 -6.50 -14.73 19.10
N SER A 181 -7.76 -14.73 18.69
CA SER A 181 -8.76 -15.73 19.00
C SER A 181 -8.78 -16.77 17.88
N SER A 182 -8.72 -18.06 18.23
CA SER A 182 -9.01 -19.17 17.30
C SER A 182 -10.41 -19.03 16.69
N MET A 183 -11.29 -18.48 17.51
CA MET A 183 -12.57 -17.89 17.16
C MET A 183 -12.37 -16.70 16.17
N TYR A 184 -12.77 -16.88 14.89
CA TYR A 184 -13.03 -15.80 13.90
C TYR A 184 -14.09 -16.20 12.82
N GLY A 185 -15.15 -15.38 12.65
CA GLY A 185 -16.45 -15.56 11.94
C GLY A 185 -17.47 -16.61 12.48
N GLN A 186 -18.59 -16.21 13.12
CA GLN A 186 -19.80 -16.96 13.61
C GLN A 186 -19.92 -17.42 15.09
N THR A 187 -20.81 -16.80 15.87
CA THR A 187 -21.15 -17.18 17.27
C THR A 187 -22.31 -18.17 17.41
N LEU A 188 -22.30 -18.99 18.47
CA LEU A 188 -23.47 -19.79 18.89
C LEU A 188 -24.44 -19.00 19.80
N LEU A 189 -23.96 -17.97 20.53
CA LEU A 189 -24.75 -17.15 21.46
C LEU A 189 -24.40 -15.63 21.41
N GLY A 190 -24.13 -15.11 20.20
CA GLY A 190 -24.29 -13.68 19.85
C GLY A 190 -23.04 -12.79 19.65
N GLY A 191 -22.84 -12.32 18.40
CA GLY A 191 -22.15 -11.06 18.07
C GLY A 191 -21.26 -11.04 16.81
N LYS A 192 -21.79 -10.54 15.66
CA LYS A 192 -21.13 -10.26 14.34
C LYS A 192 -20.87 -11.43 13.36
N VAL A 193 -21.94 -12.09 12.93
CA VAL A 193 -21.89 -13.24 12.01
C VAL A 193 -21.26 -12.88 10.66
N ILE A 194 -20.08 -13.44 10.34
CA ILE A 194 -19.47 -13.37 9.00
C ILE A 194 -19.79 -14.67 8.27
N HIS A 195 -20.55 -14.56 7.18
CA HIS A 195 -21.08 -15.70 6.43
C HIS A 195 -20.06 -16.20 5.41
N TRP A 196 -19.14 -17.06 5.87
CA TRP A 196 -18.17 -17.77 5.03
C TRP A 196 -18.68 -19.18 4.69
N ASP A 197 -19.78 -19.26 3.96
CA ASP A 197 -20.42 -20.53 3.54
C ASP A 197 -20.23 -20.80 2.04
N ILE A 198 -20.24 -22.08 1.65
CA ILE A 198 -20.15 -22.54 0.26
C ILE A 198 -21.45 -22.23 -0.50
N TRP A 199 -22.59 -22.33 0.16
CA TRP A 199 -23.91 -22.10 -0.45
C TRP A 199 -24.32 -20.61 -0.47
N SER A 200 -23.61 -19.76 0.29
CA SER A 200 -23.85 -18.32 0.33
C SER A 200 -23.34 -17.63 -0.94
N LEU A 201 -24.27 -17.11 -1.73
CA LEU A 201 -23.95 -16.31 -2.91
C LEU A 201 -23.39 -14.93 -2.49
N PHE A 202 -22.18 -14.65 -2.97
CA PHE A 202 -21.28 -13.60 -2.48
C PHE A 202 -21.02 -13.75 -0.98
N THR A 203 -20.38 -14.88 -0.65
CA THR A 203 -19.88 -15.23 0.68
C THR A 203 -18.88 -14.18 1.21
N GLY A 204 -18.72 -14.06 2.52
CA GLY A 204 -18.00 -12.95 3.15
C GLY A 204 -18.84 -11.69 3.34
N GLN A 205 -20.17 -11.83 3.40
CA GLN A 205 -21.06 -10.80 3.92
C GLN A 205 -21.06 -10.83 5.47
N PHE A 206 -21.35 -9.68 6.08
CA PHE A 206 -21.39 -9.52 7.55
C PHE A 206 -22.81 -9.17 8.00
N GLU A 207 -23.31 -9.83 9.04
CA GLU A 207 -24.58 -9.55 9.70
C GLU A 207 -24.36 -9.17 11.17
N GLU A 208 -25.15 -8.20 11.65
CA GLU A 208 -24.97 -7.56 12.95
C GLU A 208 -25.19 -8.53 14.14
N SER A 209 -26.22 -9.37 14.06
CA SER A 209 -26.61 -10.33 15.09
C SER A 209 -27.30 -11.56 14.49
N TYR A 210 -27.74 -12.50 15.33
CA TYR A 210 -28.52 -13.66 14.91
C TYR A 210 -29.92 -13.30 14.36
N ASN A 211 -30.49 -12.17 14.79
CA ASN A 211 -31.70 -11.58 14.22
C ASN A 211 -31.32 -10.24 13.56
N PRO A 212 -30.70 -10.27 12.36
CA PRO A 212 -29.98 -9.12 11.84
C PRO A 212 -30.90 -8.04 11.27
N THR A 213 -30.71 -6.82 11.78
CA THR A 213 -31.32 -5.58 11.28
C THR A 213 -30.50 -4.90 10.18
N LEU A 214 -29.26 -5.38 9.95
CA LEU A 214 -28.22 -4.68 9.19
C LEU A 214 -27.28 -5.69 8.51
N LEU A 215 -27.10 -5.54 7.19
CA LEU A 215 -26.21 -6.37 6.36
C LEU A 215 -25.14 -5.54 5.65
N MET A 216 -23.89 -5.97 5.73
CA MET A 216 -22.81 -5.50 4.85
C MET A 216 -22.45 -6.60 3.83
N VAL A 217 -22.78 -6.38 2.55
CA VAL A 217 -22.65 -7.37 1.45
C VAL A 217 -21.20 -7.68 1.00
N GLY A 218 -20.20 -7.13 1.68
CA GLY A 218 -18.79 -7.26 1.32
C GLY A 218 -18.34 -6.36 0.17
N HIS A 219 -17.08 -5.94 0.22
CA HIS A 219 -16.50 -5.00 -0.76
C HIS A 219 -16.48 -5.49 -2.22
N PRO A 220 -16.37 -6.81 -2.53
CA PRO A 220 -16.56 -7.30 -3.90
C PRO A 220 -17.90 -6.89 -4.52
N VAL A 221 -19.00 -6.97 -3.76
CA VAL A 221 -20.35 -6.67 -4.27
C VAL A 221 -20.54 -5.17 -4.47
N HIS A 222 -20.14 -4.34 -3.49
CA HIS A 222 -20.18 -2.88 -3.63
C HIS A 222 -19.32 -2.40 -4.80
N THR A 223 -18.06 -2.81 -4.86
CA THR A 223 -17.13 -2.38 -5.93
C THR A 223 -17.61 -2.86 -7.30
N ALA A 224 -18.14 -4.09 -7.41
CA ALA A 224 -18.73 -4.62 -8.65
C ALA A 224 -19.98 -3.85 -9.09
N LEU A 225 -20.86 -3.46 -8.15
CA LEU A 225 -22.07 -2.70 -8.42
C LEU A 225 -21.76 -1.31 -8.99
N ILE A 226 -20.85 -0.57 -8.34
CA ILE A 226 -20.45 0.76 -8.82
C ILE A 226 -19.72 0.66 -10.17
N ALA A 227 -18.80 -0.31 -10.31
CA ALA A 227 -18.08 -0.54 -11.56
C ALA A 227 -19.02 -0.90 -12.72
N LEU A 228 -20.03 -1.74 -12.47
CA LEU A 228 -21.07 -2.07 -13.46
C LEU A 228 -21.91 -0.82 -13.84
N GLY A 229 -22.21 0.05 -12.87
CA GLY A 229 -22.79 1.37 -13.10
C GLY A 229 -21.95 2.24 -14.04
N CYS A 230 -20.62 2.28 -13.84
CA CYS A 230 -19.69 2.95 -14.76
C CYS A 230 -19.73 2.33 -16.17
N GLY A 231 -19.88 1.01 -16.26
CA GLY A 231 -20.09 0.28 -17.52
C GLY A 231 -21.36 0.74 -18.24
N PHE A 232 -22.51 0.76 -17.55
CA PHE A 232 -23.76 1.25 -18.11
C PHE A 232 -23.69 2.73 -18.53
N ALA A 233 -23.09 3.60 -17.72
CA ALA A 233 -22.83 4.99 -18.09
C ALA A 233 -22.01 5.08 -19.39
N MET A 234 -20.93 4.30 -19.52
CA MET A 234 -20.08 4.25 -20.71
C MET A 234 -20.78 3.70 -21.95
N ARG A 235 -21.78 2.82 -21.81
CA ARG A 235 -22.65 2.37 -22.92
C ARG A 235 -23.66 3.45 -23.32
N LEU A 236 -24.32 4.09 -22.34
CA LEU A 236 -25.48 4.96 -22.56
C LEU A 236 -25.16 6.46 -22.73
N ARG A 237 -23.92 6.89 -22.48
CA ARG A 237 -23.43 8.29 -22.61
C ARG A 237 -23.76 9.03 -23.91
N LYS A 238 -24.00 8.32 -25.02
CA LYS A 238 -24.40 8.92 -26.31
C LYS A 238 -25.91 9.17 -26.44
N VAL A 239 -26.72 8.58 -25.55
CA VAL A 239 -28.19 8.57 -25.62
C VAL A 239 -28.81 9.38 -24.48
N ARG A 240 -28.21 9.34 -23.27
CA ARG A 240 -28.68 10.08 -22.10
C ARG A 240 -27.49 10.56 -21.25
N TYR A 241 -27.30 11.88 -21.13
CA TYR A 241 -26.30 12.45 -20.22
C TYR A 241 -26.54 12.05 -18.75
N ALA A 242 -27.80 11.89 -18.35
CA ALA A 242 -28.21 11.38 -17.04
C ALA A 242 -27.67 9.98 -16.70
N ALA A 243 -27.16 9.21 -17.68
CA ALA A 243 -26.54 7.91 -17.42
C ALA A 243 -25.30 8.02 -16.51
N TRP A 244 -24.65 9.18 -16.43
CA TRP A 244 -23.54 9.45 -15.50
C TRP A 244 -23.98 9.60 -14.03
N ALA A 245 -25.26 9.86 -13.77
CA ALA A 245 -25.79 9.85 -12.39
C ALA A 245 -25.84 8.43 -11.81
N VAL A 246 -25.98 7.39 -12.64
CA VAL A 246 -26.07 5.98 -12.20
C VAL A 246 -24.87 5.55 -11.35
N PRO A 247 -23.60 5.61 -11.81
CA PRO A 247 -22.46 5.24 -10.97
C PRO A 247 -22.31 6.13 -9.71
N LEU A 248 -22.70 7.40 -9.76
CA LEU A 248 -22.65 8.29 -8.60
C LEU A 248 -23.67 7.87 -7.52
N VAL A 249 -24.91 7.56 -7.91
CA VAL A 249 -25.94 7.07 -6.98
C VAL A 249 -25.55 5.72 -6.38
N LEU A 250 -24.98 4.81 -7.18
CA LEU A 250 -24.50 3.51 -6.68
C LEU A 250 -23.28 3.64 -5.75
N LEU A 251 -22.38 4.60 -6.00
CA LEU A 251 -21.29 4.94 -5.09
C LEU A 251 -21.81 5.50 -3.77
N LEU A 252 -22.74 6.46 -3.81
CA LEU A 252 -23.35 7.05 -2.61
C LEU A 252 -24.12 6.01 -1.78
N TRP A 253 -24.79 5.04 -2.44
CA TRP A 253 -25.45 3.93 -1.75
C TRP A 253 -24.45 2.95 -1.11
N ALA A 254 -23.38 2.56 -1.82
CA ALA A 254 -22.33 1.73 -1.26
C ALA A 254 -21.65 2.39 -0.04
N ILE A 255 -21.34 3.68 -0.15
CA ILE A 255 -20.84 4.51 0.95
C ILE A 255 -21.84 4.52 2.11
N LEU A 256 -23.14 4.78 1.88
CA LEU A 256 -24.15 4.79 2.95
C LEU A 256 -24.21 3.47 3.73
N ASN A 257 -24.22 2.33 3.03
CA ASN A 257 -24.26 1.01 3.68
C ASN A 257 -23.01 0.76 4.52
N HIS A 258 -21.84 1.12 3.98
CA HIS A 258 -20.55 0.96 4.67
C HIS A 258 -20.41 1.95 5.85
N MET A 259 -20.91 3.17 5.73
CA MET A 259 -21.03 4.13 6.83
C MET A 259 -21.93 3.61 7.95
N ALA A 260 -23.12 3.08 7.62
CA ALA A 260 -24.05 2.51 8.60
C ALA A 260 -23.44 1.30 9.32
N TRP A 261 -22.71 0.43 8.59
CA TRP A 261 -22.01 -0.72 9.17
C TRP A 261 -20.88 -0.30 10.12
N ASN A 262 -19.98 0.59 9.70
CA ASN A 262 -18.88 1.06 10.54
C ASN A 262 -19.34 2.00 11.69
N GLY A 263 -20.55 2.54 11.56
CA GLY A 263 -21.15 3.54 12.45
C GLY A 263 -22.18 3.00 13.45
N GLN A 264 -22.36 1.67 13.55
CA GLN A 264 -23.27 0.99 14.49
C GLN A 264 -23.31 1.67 15.86
N GLY A 265 -24.49 2.22 16.23
CA GLY A 265 -24.73 2.88 17.52
C GLY A 265 -23.94 4.20 17.76
N ARG A 266 -23.33 4.79 16.73
CA ARG A 266 -22.47 5.98 16.83
C ARG A 266 -22.77 7.09 15.81
N LEU A 267 -23.51 6.81 14.74
CA LEU A 267 -23.98 7.81 13.78
C LEU A 267 -25.41 8.28 14.11
N PRO A 268 -25.84 9.48 13.65
CA PRO A 268 -27.19 9.98 13.89
C PRO A 268 -28.29 9.12 13.23
N ASP A 269 -29.46 9.06 13.86
CA ASP A 269 -30.61 8.23 13.43
C ASP A 269 -31.08 8.48 12.00
N TRP A 270 -30.89 9.70 11.47
CA TRP A 270 -31.25 10.02 10.09
C TRP A 270 -30.42 9.20 9.07
N VAL A 271 -29.17 8.84 9.41
CA VAL A 271 -28.32 7.98 8.55
C VAL A 271 -28.92 6.58 8.49
N PHE A 272 -29.28 6.02 9.64
CA PHE A 272 -29.93 4.71 9.74
C PHE A 272 -31.33 4.69 9.13
N THR A 273 -32.06 5.80 9.19
CA THR A 273 -33.37 5.98 8.54
C THR A 273 -33.24 5.88 7.02
N ILE A 274 -32.31 6.62 6.40
CA ILE A 274 -32.07 6.54 4.95
C ILE A 274 -31.50 5.16 4.57
N HIS A 275 -30.62 4.58 5.39
CA HIS A 275 -30.14 3.21 5.15
C HIS A 275 -31.28 2.19 5.14
N GLY A 276 -32.23 2.31 6.08
CA GLY A 276 -33.46 1.51 6.11
C GLY A 276 -34.33 1.69 4.87
N TRP A 277 -34.48 2.90 4.34
CA TRP A 277 -35.17 3.15 3.07
C TRP A 277 -34.49 2.47 1.87
N THR A 278 -33.18 2.22 1.94
CA THR A 278 -32.43 1.44 0.94
C THR A 278 -32.38 -0.07 1.23
N GLY A 279 -33.20 -0.55 2.18
CA GLY A 279 -33.32 -1.96 2.54
C GLY A 279 -32.22 -2.49 3.46
N SER A 280 -31.63 -1.65 4.32
CA SER A 280 -30.60 -2.02 5.32
C SER A 280 -29.44 -2.88 4.78
N GLY A 281 -29.04 -2.62 3.53
CA GLY A 281 -28.00 -3.37 2.82
C GLY A 281 -28.49 -4.66 2.13
N TYR A 282 -29.59 -5.28 2.57
CA TYR A 282 -30.16 -6.51 1.99
C TYR A 282 -30.51 -6.37 0.51
N TRP A 283 -30.99 -5.21 0.07
CA TRP A 283 -31.36 -4.98 -1.34
C TRP A 283 -30.16 -4.87 -2.29
N THR A 284 -28.95 -4.62 -1.78
CA THR A 284 -27.74 -4.41 -2.61
C THR A 284 -27.42 -5.64 -3.46
N LYS A 285 -27.52 -6.85 -2.87
CA LYS A 285 -27.23 -8.13 -3.54
C LYS A 285 -28.23 -8.47 -4.66
N PRO A 286 -29.56 -8.52 -4.44
CA PRO A 286 -30.52 -8.77 -5.52
C PRO A 286 -30.53 -7.65 -6.58
N PHE A 287 -30.33 -6.39 -6.19
CA PHE A 287 -30.22 -5.29 -7.16
C PHE A 287 -28.98 -5.42 -8.06
N PHE A 288 -27.83 -5.78 -7.50
CA PHE A 288 -26.63 -6.10 -8.30
C PHE A 288 -26.88 -7.27 -9.26
N LEU A 289 -27.53 -8.34 -8.80
CA LEU A 289 -27.86 -9.49 -9.64
C LEU A 289 -28.82 -9.11 -10.78
N LEU A 290 -29.83 -8.28 -10.52
CA LEU A 290 -30.73 -7.74 -11.54
C LEU A 290 -29.95 -6.94 -12.60
N LEU A 291 -29.07 -6.02 -12.18
CA LEU A 291 -28.22 -5.27 -13.09
C LEU A 291 -27.25 -6.18 -13.87
N LEU A 292 -26.74 -7.24 -13.27
CA LEU A 292 -25.88 -8.21 -13.95
C LEU A 292 -26.64 -9.02 -15.00
N VAL A 293 -27.88 -9.43 -14.72
CA VAL A 293 -28.76 -10.08 -15.72
C VAL A 293 -29.06 -9.13 -16.89
N ILE A 294 -29.43 -7.87 -16.60
CA ILE A 294 -29.65 -6.84 -17.64
C ILE A 294 -28.36 -6.62 -18.46
N ALA A 295 -27.20 -6.61 -17.82
CA ALA A 295 -25.90 -6.45 -18.46
C ALA A 295 -25.56 -7.62 -19.39
N LEU A 296 -25.82 -8.86 -18.97
CA LEU A 296 -25.62 -10.05 -19.79
C LEU A 296 -26.57 -10.08 -20.99
N VAL A 297 -27.85 -9.74 -20.81
CA VAL A 297 -28.82 -9.63 -21.91
C VAL A 297 -28.37 -8.55 -22.90
N TYR A 298 -27.99 -7.37 -22.43
CA TYR A 298 -27.50 -6.27 -23.27
C TYR A 298 -26.24 -6.64 -24.05
N ASP A 299 -25.25 -7.23 -23.38
CA ASP A 299 -23.98 -7.64 -24.01
C ASP A 299 -24.19 -8.74 -25.06
N TYR A 300 -24.97 -9.80 -24.77
CA TYR A 300 -25.21 -10.87 -25.74
C TYR A 300 -26.16 -10.44 -26.88
N TRP A 301 -27.12 -9.54 -26.64
CA TRP A 301 -27.88 -8.91 -27.71
C TRP A 301 -26.97 -8.09 -28.64
N GLY A 302 -26.03 -7.33 -28.06
CA GLY A 302 -24.95 -6.66 -28.77
C GLY A 302 -24.14 -7.64 -29.64
N LEU A 303 -23.62 -8.71 -29.04
CA LEU A 303 -22.82 -9.72 -29.75
C LEU A 303 -23.59 -10.37 -30.92
N ASN A 304 -24.89 -10.62 -30.79
CA ASN A 304 -25.68 -11.21 -31.87
C ASN A 304 -25.88 -10.27 -33.07
N ARG A 305 -25.91 -8.94 -32.87
CA ARG A 305 -25.92 -7.97 -33.98
C ARG A 305 -24.68 -8.05 -34.87
N VAL A 306 -23.54 -8.47 -34.31
CA VAL A 306 -22.27 -8.64 -35.04
C VAL A 306 -21.92 -10.11 -35.32
N ARG A 307 -22.81 -11.07 -35.02
CA ARG A 307 -22.58 -12.52 -35.17
C ARG A 307 -22.11 -12.92 -36.56
N GLY A 308 -22.58 -12.25 -37.62
CA GLY A 308 -22.13 -12.51 -39.00
C GLY A 308 -20.65 -12.18 -39.27
N LYS A 309 -19.97 -11.49 -38.35
CA LYS A 309 -18.52 -11.20 -38.39
C LYS A 309 -17.73 -12.02 -37.36
N LEU A 310 -18.35 -12.95 -36.64
CA LEU A 310 -17.73 -13.72 -35.57
C LEU A 310 -17.63 -15.21 -35.93
N PRO A 311 -16.51 -15.89 -35.59
CA PRO A 311 -16.39 -17.33 -35.77
C PRO A 311 -17.53 -18.10 -35.08
N ALA A 312 -18.38 -18.71 -35.91
CA ALA A 312 -19.53 -19.49 -35.50
C ALA A 312 -19.21 -20.98 -35.49
N ILE A 313 -19.74 -21.71 -34.51
CA ILE A 313 -19.62 -23.16 -34.43
C ILE A 313 -20.70 -23.79 -35.34
N PRO A 314 -20.47 -24.93 -36.00
CA PRO A 314 -21.51 -25.59 -36.79
C PRO A 314 -22.84 -25.75 -36.02
N LYS A 315 -23.94 -25.43 -36.69
CA LYS A 315 -25.32 -25.39 -36.15
C LYS A 315 -25.58 -24.39 -35.01
N GLU A 316 -24.68 -23.44 -34.73
CA GLU A 316 -24.88 -22.41 -33.70
C GLU A 316 -25.81 -21.27 -34.18
N GLY A 317 -27.12 -21.42 -33.92
CA GLY A 317 -28.16 -20.50 -34.37
C GLY A 317 -28.18 -19.10 -33.71
N PHE A 318 -27.71 -18.97 -32.47
CA PHE A 318 -27.70 -17.71 -31.71
C PHE A 318 -26.68 -17.77 -30.57
N LEU A 319 -25.88 -16.71 -30.37
CA LEU A 319 -24.86 -16.65 -29.32
C LEU A 319 -25.55 -16.42 -27.97
N ASN A 320 -25.43 -17.35 -27.01
CA ASN A 320 -26.06 -17.20 -25.70
C ASN A 320 -25.16 -17.75 -24.58
N PRO A 321 -25.22 -17.18 -23.36
CA PRO A 321 -24.31 -17.53 -22.27
C PRO A 321 -24.51 -18.96 -21.76
N LEU A 322 -25.69 -19.56 -21.98
CA LEU A 322 -26.08 -20.87 -21.48
C LEU A 322 -25.50 -22.00 -22.32
N SER A 323 -25.56 -21.94 -23.66
CA SER A 323 -24.89 -22.92 -24.52
C SER A 323 -23.37 -22.80 -24.48
N GLU A 324 -22.84 -21.57 -24.32
CA GLU A 324 -21.41 -21.37 -24.03
C GLU A 324 -21.01 -21.92 -22.65
N TRP A 325 -21.91 -21.91 -21.66
CA TRP A 325 -21.66 -22.53 -20.35
C TRP A 325 -21.73 -24.05 -20.44
N TRP A 326 -22.82 -24.59 -20.99
CA TRP A 326 -23.03 -26.04 -21.15
C TRP A 326 -21.85 -26.70 -21.86
N ARG A 327 -21.40 -26.16 -22.99
CA ARG A 327 -20.25 -26.70 -23.75
C ARG A 327 -18.90 -26.57 -23.02
N ILE A 328 -18.75 -25.60 -22.11
CA ILE A 328 -17.57 -25.51 -21.23
C ILE A 328 -17.67 -26.55 -20.10
N THR A 329 -18.84 -26.73 -19.49
CA THR A 329 -19.07 -27.70 -18.40
C THR A 329 -18.97 -29.14 -18.89
N ASP A 330 -19.60 -29.45 -20.02
CA ASP A 330 -19.46 -30.72 -20.76
C ASP A 330 -18.00 -31.03 -21.06
N ALA A 331 -17.24 -30.05 -21.59
CA ALA A 331 -15.81 -30.21 -21.79
C ALA A 331 -15.02 -30.33 -20.47
N LEU A 332 -15.38 -29.66 -19.38
CA LEU A 332 -14.69 -29.82 -18.09
C LEU A 332 -14.79 -31.26 -17.55
N LEU A 333 -15.93 -31.92 -17.80
CA LEU A 333 -16.21 -33.29 -17.37
C LEU A 333 -15.66 -34.35 -18.35
N THR A 334 -15.65 -34.08 -19.65
CA THR A 334 -15.25 -35.05 -20.69
C THR A 334 -13.82 -34.86 -21.22
N ASP A 335 -13.30 -33.62 -21.25
CA ASP A 335 -12.04 -33.26 -21.90
C ASP A 335 -11.45 -31.93 -21.39
N ARG A 336 -10.59 -32.04 -20.35
CA ARG A 336 -9.82 -30.92 -19.78
C ARG A 336 -9.01 -30.13 -20.82
N GLY A 337 -8.62 -30.73 -21.95
CA GLY A 337 -7.95 -30.04 -23.05
C GLY A 337 -8.92 -29.15 -23.83
N ARG A 338 -10.02 -29.73 -24.33
CA ARG A 338 -11.14 -28.97 -24.91
C ARG A 338 -11.68 -27.91 -23.96
N PHE A 339 -11.72 -28.14 -22.64
CA PHE A 339 -12.18 -27.16 -21.65
C PHE A 339 -11.39 -25.85 -21.73
N VAL A 340 -10.05 -25.93 -21.74
CA VAL A 340 -9.18 -24.76 -21.88
C VAL A 340 -9.40 -24.09 -23.23
N TYR A 341 -9.41 -24.86 -24.33
CA TYR A 341 -9.62 -24.29 -25.65
C TYR A 341 -11.01 -23.66 -25.83
N TRP A 342 -12.08 -24.23 -25.27
CA TRP A 342 -13.42 -23.65 -25.31
C TRP A 342 -13.51 -22.37 -24.46
N MET A 343 -12.99 -22.41 -23.23
CA MET A 343 -12.93 -21.23 -22.36
C MET A 343 -12.22 -20.06 -23.05
N ASP A 344 -11.12 -20.33 -23.74
CA ASP A 344 -10.34 -19.36 -24.49
C ASP A 344 -11.05 -18.93 -25.79
N PHE A 345 -11.57 -19.86 -26.58
CA PHE A 345 -12.35 -19.58 -27.81
C PHE A 345 -13.50 -18.62 -27.53
N TYR A 346 -14.37 -18.95 -26.57
CA TYR A 346 -15.53 -18.11 -26.27
C TYR A 346 -15.12 -16.74 -25.71
N ARG A 347 -14.03 -16.65 -24.92
CA ARG A 347 -13.49 -15.36 -24.44
C ARG A 347 -12.97 -14.50 -25.59
N GLU A 348 -12.13 -15.05 -26.46
CA GLU A 348 -11.52 -14.33 -27.57
C GLU A 348 -12.56 -13.97 -28.65
N ARG A 349 -13.58 -14.82 -28.87
CA ARG A 349 -14.75 -14.50 -29.71
C ARG A 349 -15.56 -13.33 -29.17
N ARG A 350 -15.90 -13.32 -27.87
CA ARG A 350 -16.61 -12.20 -27.23
C ARG A 350 -15.78 -10.91 -27.31
N LYS A 351 -14.47 -11.01 -27.03
CA LYS A 351 -13.49 -9.92 -27.18
C LYS A 351 -13.52 -9.30 -28.58
N LEU A 352 -13.53 -10.12 -29.64
CA LEU A 352 -13.67 -9.66 -31.02
C LEU A 352 -15.02 -8.96 -31.26
N GLY A 353 -16.12 -9.51 -30.74
CA GLY A 353 -17.45 -8.89 -30.83
C GLY A 353 -17.52 -7.50 -30.17
N PHE A 354 -16.93 -7.34 -28.99
CA PHE A 354 -16.89 -6.02 -28.33
C PHE A 354 -15.90 -5.03 -28.96
N LEU A 355 -14.88 -5.51 -29.68
CA LEU A 355 -14.06 -4.66 -30.56
C LEU A 355 -14.92 -4.08 -31.69
N PHE A 356 -15.69 -4.91 -32.41
CA PHE A 356 -16.61 -4.44 -33.46
C PHE A 356 -17.70 -3.49 -32.96
N LEU A 357 -18.23 -3.71 -31.75
CA LEU A 357 -19.34 -2.92 -31.20
C LEU A 357 -18.90 -1.59 -30.57
N TYR A 358 -17.75 -1.56 -29.90
CA TYR A 358 -17.37 -0.46 -28.99
C TYR A 358 -15.91 -0.01 -29.10
N GLY A 359 -15.08 -0.67 -29.92
CA GLY A 359 -13.68 -0.32 -30.11
C GLY A 359 -13.49 1.04 -30.78
N ASN A 360 -12.67 1.90 -30.16
CA ASN A 360 -12.02 3.03 -30.84
C ASN A 360 -10.84 2.52 -31.69
N GLU A 361 -10.26 3.38 -32.52
CA GLU A 361 -9.14 3.01 -33.42
C GLU A 361 -7.95 2.34 -32.69
N GLU A 362 -7.64 2.79 -31.46
CA GLU A 362 -6.60 2.14 -30.63
C GLU A 362 -6.90 0.69 -30.24
N ALA A 363 -8.19 0.33 -30.14
CA ALA A 363 -8.62 -1.02 -29.85
C ALA A 363 -8.73 -1.86 -31.12
N LYS A 364 -9.26 -1.27 -32.21
CA LYS A 364 -9.34 -1.91 -33.54
C LYS A 364 -7.97 -2.31 -34.09
N SER A 365 -6.89 -1.59 -33.76
CA SER A 365 -5.52 -1.97 -34.15
C SER A 365 -5.03 -3.32 -33.60
N ARG A 366 -5.82 -3.99 -32.73
CA ARG A 366 -5.60 -5.38 -32.29
C ARG A 366 -6.62 -6.38 -32.84
N GLU A 367 -7.46 -6.00 -33.81
CA GLU A 367 -8.48 -6.88 -34.40
C GLU A 367 -7.87 -8.14 -35.04
N GLU A 368 -6.86 -7.97 -35.89
CA GLU A 368 -6.16 -9.07 -36.58
C GLU A 368 -5.49 -10.04 -35.59
N GLU A 369 -4.84 -9.52 -34.55
CA GLU A 369 -4.21 -10.31 -33.48
C GLU A 369 -5.22 -11.21 -32.76
N VAL A 370 -6.45 -10.73 -32.57
CA VAL A 370 -7.52 -11.51 -31.94
C VAL A 370 -8.11 -12.50 -32.93
N HIS A 371 -8.32 -12.10 -34.19
CA HIS A 371 -8.89 -12.93 -35.23
C HIS A 371 -8.03 -14.17 -35.52
N SER A 372 -6.69 -14.02 -35.61
CA SER A 372 -5.77 -15.17 -35.77
C SER A 372 -5.89 -16.16 -34.61
N ARG A 373 -5.79 -15.67 -33.36
CA ARG A 373 -5.88 -16.50 -32.15
C ARG A 373 -7.16 -17.33 -32.08
N VAL A 374 -8.31 -16.76 -32.43
CA VAL A 374 -9.59 -17.50 -32.40
C VAL A 374 -9.57 -18.68 -33.39
N ASN A 375 -8.98 -18.48 -34.58
CA ASN A 375 -8.89 -19.50 -35.63
C ASN A 375 -7.85 -20.59 -35.29
N GLU A 376 -6.75 -20.24 -34.63
CA GLU A 376 -5.77 -21.19 -34.07
C GLU A 376 -6.43 -22.10 -33.01
N ILE A 377 -7.13 -21.50 -32.04
CA ILE A 377 -7.80 -22.22 -30.95
C ILE A 377 -8.85 -23.19 -31.49
N LEU A 378 -9.64 -22.79 -32.49
CA LEU A 378 -10.69 -23.63 -33.10
C LEU A 378 -10.12 -24.97 -33.62
N ARG A 379 -8.93 -24.95 -34.24
CA ARG A 379 -8.25 -26.14 -34.78
C ARG A 379 -7.73 -27.06 -33.67
N ALA A 380 -7.42 -26.52 -32.50
CA ALA A 380 -6.89 -27.28 -31.37
C ALA A 380 -7.99 -27.98 -30.54
N VAL A 381 -9.19 -27.38 -30.44
CA VAL A 381 -10.41 -28.01 -29.86
C VAL A 381 -10.68 -29.39 -30.50
N THR A 382 -10.51 -29.49 -31.82
CA THR A 382 -10.73 -30.72 -32.59
C THR A 382 -9.66 -31.79 -32.39
N GLY A 383 -8.46 -31.42 -31.93
CA GLY A 383 -7.37 -32.37 -31.66
C GLY A 383 -7.41 -32.96 -30.25
N ALA A 384 -7.61 -32.12 -29.23
CA ALA A 384 -7.71 -32.57 -27.83
C ALA A 384 -8.80 -33.64 -27.63
N ALA A 385 -9.88 -33.50 -28.39
CA ALA A 385 -11.05 -34.37 -28.49
C ALA A 385 -10.83 -35.87 -28.33
N LEU A 386 -9.77 -36.42 -28.93
CA LEU A 386 -9.49 -37.86 -28.91
C LEU A 386 -8.69 -38.30 -27.68
N LEU A 387 -7.90 -37.39 -27.10
CA LEU A 387 -6.91 -37.72 -26.08
C LEU A 387 -7.53 -37.93 -24.69
N LEU A 388 -8.66 -37.29 -24.38
CA LEU A 388 -9.22 -37.33 -23.02
C LEU A 388 -10.31 -38.38 -22.77
N LEU A 389 -10.87 -38.98 -23.84
CA LEU A 389 -11.61 -40.25 -23.73
C LEU A 389 -10.81 -41.35 -23.00
N LEU A 390 -9.47 -41.29 -23.08
CA LEU A 390 -8.55 -42.22 -22.43
C LEU A 390 -8.25 -41.90 -20.95
N LEU A 391 -8.59 -40.71 -20.47
CA LEU A 391 -8.09 -40.17 -19.18
C LEU A 391 -9.18 -39.97 -18.11
N VAL A 392 -10.46 -40.11 -18.45
CA VAL A 392 -11.59 -39.97 -17.50
C VAL A 392 -11.66 -41.14 -16.50
N ALA A 393 -11.08 -42.30 -16.83
CA ALA A 393 -11.13 -43.50 -15.99
C ALA A 393 -10.35 -43.44 -14.65
N GLY A 394 -9.56 -42.39 -14.42
CA GLY A 394 -8.43 -42.45 -13.47
C GLY A 394 -8.66 -42.02 -12.02
N ALA A 395 -9.59 -41.10 -11.70
CA ALA A 395 -9.65 -40.52 -10.35
C ALA A 395 -10.99 -39.87 -9.97
N ALA A 396 -11.67 -40.46 -8.97
CA ALA A 396 -12.71 -39.82 -8.17
C ALA A 396 -12.71 -40.39 -6.73
N LEU A 397 -12.68 -39.51 -5.72
CA LEU A 397 -13.40 -39.53 -4.43
C LEU A 397 -12.95 -38.30 -3.57
N LEU A 398 -13.65 -37.99 -2.46
CA LEU A 398 -13.69 -36.63 -1.85
C LEU A 398 -13.32 -36.59 -0.31
N PRO A 399 -13.96 -35.83 0.62
CA PRO A 399 -13.42 -34.55 1.15
C PRO A 399 -13.33 -34.44 2.72
N ALA A 400 -13.30 -33.20 3.29
CA ALA A 400 -13.11 -32.84 4.72
C ALA A 400 -14.05 -31.69 5.24
N ALA A 401 -13.93 -31.21 6.51
CA ALA A 401 -14.80 -30.16 7.13
C ALA A 401 -14.11 -29.25 8.23
N SER A 402 -14.63 -28.02 8.55
CA SER A 402 -14.01 -27.03 9.50
C SER A 402 -14.96 -25.85 10.01
N PRO A 403 -14.73 -25.16 11.17
CA PRO A 403 -15.67 -24.16 11.79
C PRO A 403 -15.00 -22.77 12.27
N PRO A 404 -15.39 -21.99 13.35
CA PRO A 404 -15.70 -20.51 13.27
C PRO A 404 -15.21 -19.52 14.42
N VAL A 405 -15.73 -18.25 14.48
CA VAL A 405 -16.18 -17.33 15.63
C VAL A 405 -15.59 -15.85 15.88
N GLU A 406 -15.99 -14.78 15.14
CA GLU A 406 -15.72 -13.28 15.18
C GLU A 406 -14.36 -12.53 15.58
N GLY A 407 -14.07 -11.24 15.26
CA GLY A 407 -14.66 -10.24 14.31
C GLY A 407 -14.43 -8.67 14.47
N SER A 408 -13.25 -8.01 14.20
CA SER A 408 -13.15 -6.50 14.16
C SER A 408 -11.92 -5.71 13.57
N CYS A 409 -12.18 -4.55 12.90
CA CYS A 409 -11.36 -3.31 12.59
C CYS A 409 -10.10 -3.33 11.65
N PHE A 410 -9.88 -2.25 10.87
CA PHE A 410 -8.80 -2.10 9.84
C PHE A 410 -7.75 -0.97 10.06
N SER A 411 -8.08 0.21 10.60
CA SER A 411 -7.09 1.30 10.74
C SER A 411 -6.16 1.11 11.95
N CYS A 412 -6.74 0.78 13.11
CA CYS A 412 -6.06 0.35 14.35
C CYS A 412 -5.24 -0.94 14.18
N MET A 413 -5.44 -1.62 13.06
CA MET A 413 -4.86 -2.90 12.71
C MET A 413 -3.37 -2.79 12.42
N PHE A 414 -2.86 -1.72 11.79
CA PHE A 414 -1.45 -1.65 11.38
C PHE A 414 -0.44 -1.57 12.54
N ASP A 415 -0.74 -0.83 13.62
CA ASP A 415 0.05 -0.89 14.86
C ASP A 415 0.01 -2.30 15.47
N SER A 416 -1.19 -2.87 15.55
CA SER A 416 -1.42 -4.19 16.12
C SER A 416 -0.75 -5.30 15.28
N LEU A 417 -0.60 -5.07 13.97
CA LEU A 417 0.07 -5.97 13.04
C LEU A 417 1.56 -6.04 13.30
N GLN A 418 2.25 -4.91 13.47
CA GLN A 418 3.66 -4.97 13.86
C GLN A 418 3.82 -5.55 15.26
N ASN A 419 2.92 -5.22 16.20
CA ASN A 419 2.89 -5.85 17.53
C ASN A 419 2.66 -7.38 17.48
N TRP A 420 2.15 -7.95 16.38
CA TRP A 420 2.11 -9.39 16.11
C TRP A 420 3.38 -9.87 15.41
N TRP A 421 3.79 -9.19 14.34
CA TRP A 421 4.96 -9.54 13.53
C TRP A 421 6.26 -9.60 14.34
N ASP A 422 6.46 -8.63 15.23
CA ASP A 422 7.66 -8.52 16.07
C ASP A 422 7.67 -9.55 17.22
N ARG A 423 6.61 -10.34 17.42
CA ARG A 423 6.58 -11.50 18.33
C ARG A 423 6.98 -12.80 17.64
N LEU A 424 6.79 -12.89 16.33
CA LEU A 424 7.10 -14.08 15.54
C LEU A 424 8.61 -14.29 15.48
N ALA A 425 9.05 -15.53 15.66
CA ALA A 425 10.43 -15.89 15.41
C ALA A 425 10.77 -15.74 13.92
N TRP A 426 12.04 -15.50 13.61
CA TRP A 426 12.52 -15.25 12.24
C TRP A 426 12.13 -16.35 11.23
N TYR A 427 12.02 -17.61 11.69
CA TYR A 427 11.62 -18.74 10.86
C TYR A 427 10.10 -18.79 10.62
N GLU A 428 9.28 -18.26 11.55
CA GLU A 428 7.83 -18.11 11.39
C GLU A 428 7.51 -16.97 10.42
N GLN A 429 8.19 -15.83 10.59
CA GLN A 429 8.17 -14.73 9.62
C GLN A 429 8.53 -15.23 8.22
N LEU A 430 9.66 -15.94 8.07
CA LEU A 430 10.10 -16.52 6.80
C LEU A 430 9.08 -17.52 6.22
N GLY A 431 8.49 -18.37 7.08
CA GLY A 431 7.43 -19.31 6.71
C GLY A 431 6.19 -18.62 6.16
N LEU A 432 5.76 -17.50 6.77
CA LEU A 432 4.63 -16.70 6.31
C LEU A 432 4.92 -15.97 5.00
N VAL A 433 6.11 -15.41 4.80
CA VAL A 433 6.49 -14.76 3.53
C VAL A 433 6.52 -15.77 2.37
N LEU A 434 7.17 -16.92 2.58
CA LEU A 434 7.26 -17.97 1.56
C LEU A 434 5.90 -18.66 1.34
N GLY A 435 5.08 -18.78 2.38
CA GLY A 435 3.69 -19.22 2.29
C GLY A 435 2.84 -18.28 1.43
N ALA A 436 2.85 -16.98 1.74
CA ALA A 436 2.13 -15.96 0.97
C ALA A 436 2.60 -15.89 -0.49
N LEU A 437 3.90 -16.08 -0.74
CA LEU A 437 4.47 -16.20 -2.08
C LEU A 437 3.90 -17.40 -2.85
N ALA A 438 3.92 -18.59 -2.25
CA ALA A 438 3.38 -19.80 -2.87
C ALA A 438 1.89 -19.66 -3.21
N LEU A 439 1.09 -19.11 -2.30
CA LEU A 439 -0.32 -18.79 -2.56
C LEU A 439 -0.48 -17.78 -3.71
N ALA A 440 0.30 -16.70 -3.71
CA ALA A 440 0.26 -15.71 -4.79
C ALA A 440 0.64 -16.32 -6.16
N MET A 441 1.59 -17.26 -6.20
CA MET A 441 2.02 -17.93 -7.43
C MET A 441 0.94 -18.80 -8.11
N LEU A 442 -0.12 -19.20 -7.40
CA LEU A 442 -1.26 -19.91 -7.99
C LEU A 442 -2.09 -19.02 -8.94
N PHE A 443 -2.03 -17.69 -8.78
CA PHE A 443 -2.87 -16.74 -9.53
C PHE A 443 -2.10 -15.76 -10.40
N VAL A 444 -0.87 -15.41 -10.02
CA VAL A 444 -0.02 -14.45 -10.74
C VAL A 444 1.39 -15.02 -10.90
N GLY A 445 2.12 -14.52 -11.91
CA GLY A 445 3.50 -14.96 -12.15
C GLY A 445 4.45 -14.59 -10.99
N PHE A 446 5.61 -15.25 -10.95
CA PHE A 446 6.66 -15.09 -9.94
C PHE A 446 6.87 -13.65 -9.43
N TRP A 447 7.02 -12.69 -10.34
CA TRP A 447 7.32 -11.30 -9.99
C TRP A 447 6.16 -10.58 -9.26
N PRO A 448 4.93 -10.54 -9.79
CA PRO A 448 3.75 -10.17 -9.02
C PRO A 448 3.60 -10.93 -7.69
N ALA A 449 3.88 -12.24 -7.66
CA ALA A 449 3.73 -13.06 -6.47
C ALA A 449 4.69 -12.67 -5.34
N LEU A 450 5.96 -12.45 -5.69
CA LEU A 450 6.98 -11.88 -4.80
C LEU A 450 6.61 -10.45 -4.38
N GLY A 451 5.97 -9.68 -5.27
CA GLY A 451 5.39 -8.38 -4.94
C GLY A 451 4.32 -8.46 -3.83
N ILE A 452 3.46 -9.49 -3.83
CA ILE A 452 2.48 -9.71 -2.74
C ILE A 452 3.24 -10.04 -1.46
N ALA A 453 4.07 -11.09 -1.47
CA ALA A 453 4.76 -11.60 -0.30
C ALA A 453 5.65 -10.55 0.38
N MET A 454 6.44 -9.81 -0.41
CA MET A 454 7.28 -8.72 0.10
C MET A 454 6.47 -7.52 0.58
N THR A 455 5.30 -7.25 0.00
CA THR A 455 4.41 -6.19 0.49
C THR A 455 3.74 -6.58 1.81
N LEU A 456 3.36 -7.85 1.99
CA LEU A 456 2.84 -8.37 3.26
C LEU A 456 3.91 -8.34 4.35
N ALA A 457 5.11 -8.85 4.07
CA ALA A 457 6.27 -8.76 4.96
C ALA A 457 6.59 -7.32 5.35
N SER A 458 6.56 -6.40 4.38
CA SER A 458 6.82 -4.98 4.59
C SER A 458 5.70 -4.30 5.40
N ILE A 459 4.43 -4.57 5.13
CA ILE A 459 3.31 -3.97 5.86
C ILE A 459 3.30 -4.46 7.32
N ALA A 460 3.61 -5.74 7.54
CA ALA A 460 3.71 -6.31 8.88
C ALA A 460 4.92 -5.76 9.65
N GLY A 461 6.12 -5.82 9.07
CA GLY A 461 7.37 -5.36 9.68
C GLY A 461 7.66 -3.85 9.59
N SER A 462 6.67 -3.02 9.24
CA SER A 462 6.81 -1.54 9.29
C SER A 462 5.58 -0.82 9.85
N GLY A 463 4.64 -1.54 10.48
CA GLY A 463 3.46 -0.95 11.12
C GLY A 463 3.79 0.18 12.11
N HIS A 464 4.91 0.13 12.82
CA HIS A 464 5.39 1.20 13.71
C HIS A 464 6.04 2.37 12.97
N GLU A 465 6.76 2.17 11.87
CA GLU A 465 7.24 3.28 11.04
C GLU A 465 6.06 3.98 10.37
N ILE A 466 5.17 3.20 9.76
CA ILE A 466 3.89 3.65 9.19
C ILE A 466 3.11 4.45 10.26
N ALA A 467 2.90 3.89 11.46
CA ALA A 467 2.20 4.58 12.54
C ALA A 467 2.96 5.79 13.12
N ALA A 468 4.29 5.84 13.04
CA ALA A 468 5.08 7.01 13.44
C ALA A 468 5.00 8.14 12.41
N TYR A 469 5.04 7.83 11.10
CA TYR A 469 4.80 8.80 10.03
C TYR A 469 3.33 9.27 9.99
N ILE A 470 2.40 8.46 10.49
CA ILE A 470 0.99 8.85 10.73
C ILE A 470 0.84 9.74 11.98
N ARG A 471 1.57 9.45 13.06
CA ARG A 471 1.47 10.21 14.34
C ARG A 471 2.21 11.54 14.34
N ASP A 472 3.31 11.68 13.61
CA ASP A 472 4.02 12.96 13.43
C ASP A 472 4.33 13.24 11.94
N PRO A 473 3.34 13.69 11.16
CA PRO A 473 3.46 13.91 9.73
C PRO A 473 4.29 15.14 9.35
N ARG A 474 4.78 15.95 10.31
CA ARG A 474 5.60 17.16 10.02
C ARG A 474 6.88 16.82 9.26
N LYS A 475 7.36 15.58 9.34
CA LYS A 475 8.52 15.03 8.59
C LYS A 475 8.30 14.93 7.07
N LEU A 476 7.05 15.00 6.61
CA LEU A 476 6.67 14.88 5.18
C LEU A 476 6.51 16.23 4.47
N LEU A 477 6.62 17.37 5.18
CA LEU A 477 6.28 18.70 4.66
C LEU A 477 7.25 19.26 3.59
N THR A 478 8.40 18.62 3.35
CA THR A 478 9.26 18.97 2.22
C THR A 478 8.84 18.20 0.97
N PRO A 479 8.70 18.84 -0.21
CA PRO A 479 8.37 18.14 -1.47
C PRO A 479 9.37 17.03 -1.83
N ALA A 480 10.62 17.14 -1.36
CA ALA A 480 11.63 16.10 -1.50
C ALA A 480 11.30 14.84 -0.67
N ASN A 481 10.77 14.97 0.55
CA ASN A 481 10.38 13.85 1.39
C ASN A 481 9.06 13.24 0.94
N ALA A 482 8.05 14.06 0.59
CA ALA A 482 6.81 13.55 0.02
C ALA A 482 7.06 12.77 -1.29
N LEU A 483 7.93 13.29 -2.17
CA LEU A 483 8.33 12.59 -3.39
C LEU A 483 9.19 11.36 -3.09
N SER A 484 10.17 11.42 -2.19
CA SER A 484 11.05 10.27 -1.89
C SER A 484 10.31 9.13 -1.19
N VAL A 485 9.33 9.45 -0.34
CA VAL A 485 8.42 8.47 0.27
C VAL A 485 7.48 7.90 -0.80
N ALA A 486 6.83 8.70 -1.66
CA ALA A 486 5.99 8.16 -2.73
C ALA A 486 6.79 7.29 -3.73
N VAL A 487 7.98 7.73 -4.12
CA VAL A 487 8.95 6.99 -4.95
C VAL A 487 9.38 5.71 -4.25
N GLY A 488 9.69 5.74 -2.95
CA GLY A 488 10.00 4.56 -2.14
C GLY A 488 8.82 3.58 -2.07
N VAL A 489 7.65 4.05 -1.65
CA VAL A 489 6.38 3.33 -1.50
C VAL A 489 5.94 2.63 -2.79
N VAL A 490 6.12 3.26 -3.95
CA VAL A 490 5.71 2.69 -5.25
C VAL A 490 6.83 1.85 -5.88
N LEU A 491 8.09 2.30 -5.86
CA LEU A 491 9.16 1.59 -6.58
C LEU A 491 9.78 0.44 -5.78
N SER A 492 9.87 0.51 -4.44
CA SER A 492 10.31 -0.66 -3.65
C SER A 492 9.38 -1.86 -3.81
N ARG A 493 8.11 -1.62 -4.15
CA ARG A 493 7.08 -2.63 -4.41
C ARG A 493 7.00 -3.06 -5.88
N ILE A 494 7.96 -2.63 -6.71
CA ILE A 494 8.22 -3.15 -8.06
C ILE A 494 9.59 -3.87 -8.02
N PRO A 495 9.75 -5.05 -8.63
CA PRO A 495 10.96 -5.90 -8.50
C PRO A 495 12.27 -5.36 -9.12
N PHE A 496 12.34 -4.07 -9.45
CA PHE A 496 13.58 -3.36 -9.80
C PHE A 496 13.75 -2.03 -9.04
N GLY A 497 13.05 -1.84 -7.92
CA GLY A 497 12.94 -0.56 -7.21
C GLY A 497 14.24 0.18 -6.91
N ARG A 498 15.30 -0.54 -6.53
CA ARG A 498 16.62 0.07 -6.26
C ARG A 498 17.33 0.53 -7.55
N ALA A 499 17.19 -0.20 -8.66
CA ALA A 499 17.75 0.17 -9.96
C ALA A 499 16.95 1.29 -10.65
N VAL A 500 15.61 1.22 -10.61
CA VAL A 500 14.75 2.30 -11.12
C VAL A 500 14.87 3.55 -10.23
N GLY A 501 14.99 3.40 -8.92
CA GLY A 501 15.27 4.51 -7.99
C GLY A 501 16.67 5.14 -8.15
N TRP A 502 17.60 4.46 -8.80
CA TRP A 502 18.89 5.03 -9.23
C TRP A 502 18.73 5.81 -10.55
N MET A 503 18.05 5.24 -11.54
CA MET A 503 17.72 5.95 -12.79
C MET A 503 16.81 7.17 -12.57
N ALA A 504 15.82 7.08 -11.70
CA ALA A 504 14.89 8.17 -11.37
C ALA A 504 15.61 9.34 -10.67
N ARG A 505 16.59 9.06 -9.80
CA ARG A 505 17.47 10.10 -9.22
C ARG A 505 18.33 10.78 -10.29
N LYS A 506 18.90 10.03 -11.23
CA LYS A 506 19.58 10.58 -12.42
C LYS A 506 18.66 11.44 -13.31
N ALA A 507 17.42 10.98 -13.55
CA ALA A 507 16.44 11.67 -14.38
C ALA A 507 15.89 12.94 -13.70
N GLY A 508 15.62 12.90 -12.38
CA GLY A 508 15.21 14.07 -11.60
C GLY A 508 16.25 15.18 -11.61
N ALA A 509 17.53 14.82 -11.49
CA ALA A 509 18.65 15.74 -11.64
C ALA A 509 18.82 16.31 -13.08
N TYR A 510 18.14 15.74 -14.09
CA TYR A 510 18.08 16.30 -15.44
C TYR A 510 16.83 17.17 -15.62
N ALA A 511 15.66 16.69 -15.18
CA ALA A 511 14.39 17.41 -15.21
C ALA A 511 14.43 18.74 -14.42
N GLY A 512 15.05 18.76 -13.23
CA GLY A 512 15.22 19.98 -12.44
C GLY A 512 16.05 21.05 -13.16
N ARG A 513 17.11 20.65 -13.88
CA ARG A 513 17.93 21.55 -14.72
C ARG A 513 17.18 22.05 -15.96
N LEU A 514 16.25 21.26 -16.49
CA LEU A 514 15.35 21.70 -17.57
C LEU A 514 14.30 22.70 -17.07
N PHE A 515 13.71 22.43 -15.91
CA PHE A 515 12.67 23.27 -15.27
C PHE A 515 13.22 24.65 -14.88
N GLN A 516 14.42 24.70 -14.28
CA GLN A 516 15.10 25.97 -13.97
C GLN A 516 15.43 26.81 -15.22
N ARG A 517 15.71 26.17 -16.38
CA ARG A 517 15.92 26.89 -17.65
C ARG A 517 14.65 27.49 -18.22
N LEU A 518 13.50 26.82 -18.03
CA LEU A 518 12.18 27.32 -18.46
C LEU A 518 11.68 28.46 -17.58
N PHE A 519 11.74 28.33 -16.25
CA PHE A 519 11.19 29.33 -15.33
C PHE A 519 12.01 30.63 -15.21
N ARG A 520 13.24 30.69 -15.71
CA ARG A 520 14.06 31.92 -15.72
C ARG A 520 13.67 32.95 -16.80
N ARG A 521 12.59 32.71 -17.57
CA ARG A 521 12.13 33.55 -18.69
C ARG A 521 10.72 34.14 -18.55
N MET A 522 10.04 33.97 -17.41
CA MET A 522 8.75 34.64 -17.17
C MET A 522 8.97 35.96 -16.38
N PRO A 523 8.44 37.11 -16.85
CA PRO A 523 8.40 38.34 -16.07
C PRO A 523 7.57 38.15 -14.78
N LYS A 524 7.93 38.90 -13.73
CA LYS A 524 7.08 39.00 -12.53
C LYS A 524 5.90 39.94 -12.83
N PRO A 525 4.65 39.58 -12.46
CA PRO A 525 3.55 40.54 -12.43
C PRO A 525 3.71 41.50 -11.24
N ASP A 526 3.46 42.79 -11.46
CA ASP A 526 3.32 43.76 -10.38
C ASP A 526 1.98 43.60 -9.65
N VAL A 527 1.97 43.85 -8.34
CA VAL A 527 0.78 43.72 -7.48
C VAL A 527 0.55 45.05 -6.74
N PRO A 528 -0.63 45.70 -6.89
CA PRO A 528 -0.94 46.94 -6.19
C PRO A 528 -1.05 46.76 -4.66
N ARG A 529 -0.68 47.79 -3.90
CA ARG A 529 -0.86 47.85 -2.43
C ARG A 529 -2.21 48.48 -2.06
N PRO A 530 -3.01 47.89 -1.16
CA PRO A 530 -4.15 48.57 -0.54
C PRO A 530 -3.71 49.63 0.50
N HIS A 531 -4.52 50.68 0.67
CA HIS A 531 -4.42 51.64 1.78
C HIS A 531 -5.43 51.31 2.90
N GLY A 532 -5.16 51.80 4.11
CA GLY A 532 -6.09 51.77 5.27
C GLY A 532 -5.52 51.00 6.47
N SER A 533 -4.74 51.61 7.37
CA SER A 533 -5.16 52.49 8.47
C SER A 533 -5.85 51.77 9.65
N GLN A 534 -5.08 51.51 10.73
CA GLN A 534 -5.60 51.23 12.08
C GLN A 534 -4.98 52.22 13.10
N PRO A 535 -5.64 52.48 14.25
CA PRO A 535 -5.24 53.57 15.17
C PRO A 535 -4.11 53.19 16.14
N LYS A 536 -3.44 54.20 16.71
CA LYS A 536 -2.50 54.03 17.82
C LYS A 536 -3.22 54.07 19.19
N PRO A 537 -2.78 53.30 20.20
CA PRO A 537 -3.16 53.52 21.60
C PRO A 537 -2.40 54.72 22.23
N PRO A 538 -2.89 55.30 23.34
CA PRO A 538 -2.30 56.48 23.99
C PRO A 538 -1.17 56.17 25.00
N HIS A 539 -0.45 57.21 25.41
CA HIS A 539 0.61 57.17 26.44
C HIS A 539 0.09 57.46 27.85
N THR A 540 0.79 56.93 28.87
CA THR A 540 0.81 57.45 30.25
C THR A 540 2.26 57.45 30.78
N ARG A 541 2.57 58.23 31.83
CA ARG A 541 3.94 58.48 32.35
C ARG A 541 4.09 58.11 33.83
N GLY A 542 5.33 57.80 34.23
CA GLY A 542 5.83 57.86 35.62
C GLY A 542 5.62 56.60 36.46
N GLU A 543 6.45 56.26 37.45
CA GLU A 543 7.74 56.85 37.92
C GLU A 543 8.62 55.74 38.57
N GLY A 544 9.92 55.99 38.79
CA GLY A 544 10.76 55.20 39.73
C GLY A 544 11.99 54.47 39.12
N PRO A 545 13.23 54.69 39.64
CA PRO A 545 14.47 54.00 39.21
C PRO A 545 14.83 52.83 40.17
N GLU A 546 15.91 52.02 40.08
CA GLU A 546 17.21 52.04 39.37
C GLU A 546 17.84 50.61 39.44
N PRO A 547 19.06 50.29 38.92
CA PRO A 547 19.63 50.42 37.57
C PRO A 547 19.85 49.05 36.86
N GLU A 548 20.00 49.05 35.52
CA GLU A 548 20.75 48.01 34.77
C GLU A 548 21.84 48.67 33.89
N PRO A 549 22.99 48.01 33.63
CA PRO A 549 24.18 48.68 33.11
C PRO A 549 24.29 48.75 31.57
N ASN A 550 24.64 49.95 31.09
CA ASN A 550 25.46 50.27 29.91
C ASN A 550 25.47 49.31 28.70
N LYS A 551 24.78 49.70 27.63
CA LYS A 551 25.20 49.40 26.25
C LYS A 551 26.25 50.40 25.75
N PRO A 552 27.35 49.94 25.12
CA PRO A 552 28.13 50.75 24.18
C PRO A 552 27.94 50.30 22.73
N ASN A 553 27.78 51.30 21.84
CA ASN A 553 27.89 51.37 20.37
C ASN A 553 27.99 50.12 19.45
N ASP A 554 27.42 50.29 18.26
CA ASP A 554 27.70 49.50 17.06
C ASP A 554 29.21 49.51 16.71
N GLY A 555 29.86 48.35 16.82
CA GLY A 555 31.22 48.09 16.36
C GLY A 555 31.21 47.27 15.08
N ASN A 556 31.11 47.92 13.92
CA ASN A 556 31.01 47.22 12.63
C ASN A 556 32.38 46.68 12.17
N GLY A 557 32.70 45.44 12.53
CA GLY A 557 33.92 44.74 12.15
C GLY A 557 33.68 43.23 11.92
N PRO A 558 34.33 42.60 10.94
CA PRO A 558 34.10 41.19 10.64
C PRO A 558 34.74 40.30 11.71
N VAL A 559 33.91 39.65 12.53
CA VAL A 559 34.33 38.52 13.37
C VAL A 559 34.86 37.42 12.44
N PRO A 560 36.08 36.89 12.66
CA PRO A 560 36.62 35.83 11.81
C PRO A 560 35.76 34.56 11.88
N PRO A 561 35.71 33.75 10.81
CA PRO A 561 34.85 32.57 10.76
C PRO A 561 35.34 31.50 11.75
N LYS A 562 34.48 31.11 12.70
CA LYS A 562 34.72 29.96 13.59
C LYS A 562 35.09 28.72 12.79
N LYS A 563 36.21 28.06 13.14
CA LYS A 563 36.55 26.72 12.67
C LYS A 563 35.78 25.63 13.46
N SER A 564 34.46 25.66 13.31
CA SER A 564 33.55 24.59 13.73
C SER A 564 33.30 23.62 12.57
N TYR A 565 33.35 22.32 12.85
CA TYR A 565 33.15 21.25 11.88
C TYR A 565 32.02 20.32 12.35
N GLN A 566 30.99 20.14 11.52
CA GLN A 566 29.75 19.45 11.87
C GLN A 566 29.74 18.03 11.26
N GLU A 567 29.16 17.06 11.95
CA GLU A 567 29.09 15.62 11.58
C GLU A 567 30.45 15.11 11.02
N VAL A 568 31.44 14.92 11.90
CA VAL A 568 32.79 14.46 11.51
C VAL A 568 32.98 12.98 11.88
N GLU A 569 33.13 12.14 10.87
CA GLU A 569 33.24 10.68 11.01
C GLU A 569 34.72 10.25 11.14
N ILE A 570 35.02 9.30 12.03
CA ILE A 570 36.34 8.64 12.13
C ILE A 570 36.26 7.22 11.58
N VAL A 571 37.28 6.83 10.80
CA VAL A 571 37.34 5.56 10.07
C VAL A 571 38.58 4.73 10.45
N ASP A 572 38.44 3.40 10.34
CA ASP A 572 39.53 2.44 10.51
C ASP A 572 40.44 2.36 9.27
N LYS A 573 41.47 1.50 9.35
CA LYS A 573 42.45 1.26 8.27
C LYS A 573 41.84 0.64 7.00
N ALA A 574 40.59 0.18 7.03
CA ALA A 574 39.82 -0.31 5.89
C ALA A 574 38.81 0.74 5.36
N GLY A 575 38.78 1.95 5.92
CA GLY A 575 37.84 3.02 5.55
C GLY A 575 36.41 2.80 6.08
N LYS A 576 36.20 1.82 6.97
CA LYS A 576 34.91 1.58 7.63
C LYS A 576 34.78 2.54 8.81
N PRO A 577 33.60 3.13 9.05
CA PRO A 577 33.42 4.03 10.18
C PRO A 577 33.39 3.31 11.52
N VAL A 578 34.02 3.95 12.50
CA VAL A 578 34.11 3.48 13.90
C VAL A 578 33.56 4.51 14.90
N GLY A 579 33.32 5.75 14.48
CA GLY A 579 32.71 6.78 15.31
C GLY A 579 32.39 8.04 14.51
N GLU A 580 31.64 8.94 15.13
CA GLU A 580 31.22 10.22 14.56
C GLU A 580 31.14 11.24 15.71
N PHE A 581 31.57 12.47 15.48
CA PHE A 581 31.46 13.59 16.42
C PHE A 581 30.48 14.61 15.86
N ASP A 582 29.54 15.06 16.71
CA ASP A 582 28.40 15.86 16.26
C ASP A 582 28.87 17.27 15.85
N GLU A 583 29.71 17.91 16.66
CA GLU A 583 30.47 19.13 16.29
C GLU A 583 31.89 19.13 16.90
N ILE A 584 32.88 19.64 16.15
CA ILE A 584 34.26 19.82 16.58
C ILE A 584 34.66 21.30 16.45
N ASP A 585 35.02 21.95 17.57
CA ASP A 585 35.60 23.29 17.61
C ASP A 585 37.13 23.17 17.79
N LEU A 586 37.89 23.42 16.72
CA LEU A 586 39.37 23.36 16.76
C LEU A 586 40.02 24.54 17.49
N GLU A 587 39.34 25.69 17.53
CA GLU A 587 39.86 26.91 18.12
C GLU A 587 39.84 26.81 19.65
N ARG A 588 38.75 26.26 20.19
CA ARG A 588 38.56 25.99 21.62
C ARG A 588 39.08 24.62 22.05
N LYS A 589 39.30 23.71 21.11
CA LYS A 589 39.62 22.28 21.32
C LYS A 589 38.53 21.57 22.15
N ILE A 590 37.30 21.63 21.66
CA ILE A 590 36.11 21.03 22.29
C ILE A 590 35.38 20.15 21.28
N PHE A 591 35.04 18.92 21.69
CA PHE A 591 34.00 18.11 21.06
C PHE A 591 32.63 18.52 21.65
N TYR A 592 31.74 19.03 20.81
CA TYR A 592 30.35 19.27 21.17
C TYR A 592 29.49 18.06 20.80
N GLU A 593 28.61 17.66 21.72
CA GLU A 593 27.93 16.37 21.67
C GLU A 593 26.43 16.53 21.96
N ASP A 594 25.60 16.37 20.93
CA ASP A 594 24.17 16.64 20.92
C ASP A 594 23.33 15.44 21.36
N LYS A 595 22.61 15.59 22.47
CA LYS A 595 21.90 14.50 23.14
C LYS A 595 20.46 14.91 23.38
N THR A 596 19.53 14.05 22.98
CA THR A 596 18.10 14.29 23.17
C THR A 596 17.52 13.34 24.21
N ALA A 597 16.87 13.91 25.23
CA ALA A 597 16.10 13.19 26.24
C ALA A 597 14.68 12.83 25.74
N LYS A 598 14.28 13.26 24.53
CA LYS A 598 12.97 12.96 23.95
C LYS A 598 12.72 11.45 23.90
N GLY A 599 11.81 10.99 24.76
CA GLY A 599 11.48 9.57 24.93
C GLY A 599 11.85 8.98 26.28
N LEU A 600 12.52 9.73 27.17
CA LEU A 600 12.73 9.33 28.57
C LEU A 600 11.38 9.14 29.29
N ASP A 601 10.44 10.05 29.05
CA ASP A 601 9.07 10.02 29.57
C ASP A 601 8.18 8.93 28.94
N ARG A 602 8.71 8.13 28.01
CA ARG A 602 7.95 7.07 27.35
C ARG A 602 7.72 5.90 28.31
N VAL A 603 6.59 5.96 29.01
CA VAL A 603 6.12 4.88 29.90
C VAL A 603 5.92 3.58 29.11
N ASN A 604 6.41 2.47 29.65
CA ASN A 604 6.20 1.13 29.13
C ASN A 604 4.75 0.69 29.41
N PRO A 605 3.91 0.41 28.39
CA PRO A 605 2.49 0.11 28.58
C PRO A 605 2.18 -1.12 29.43
N ARG A 606 3.15 -2.03 29.63
CA ARG A 606 2.98 -3.28 30.40
C ARG A 606 3.37 -3.14 31.87
N THR A 607 4.12 -2.11 32.26
CA THR A 607 4.66 -1.96 33.63
C THR A 607 4.33 -0.62 34.31
N GLY A 608 3.81 0.36 33.57
CA GLY A 608 3.49 1.69 34.11
C GLY A 608 4.71 2.52 34.55
N ARG A 609 5.93 2.09 34.17
CA ARG A 609 7.20 2.77 34.49
C ARG A 609 7.89 3.26 33.21
N PRO A 610 8.75 4.29 33.25
CA PRO A 610 9.57 4.71 32.11
C PRO A 610 10.30 3.54 31.45
N THR A 611 10.41 3.56 30.12
CA THR A 611 11.06 2.48 29.34
C THR A 611 12.56 2.38 29.64
N GLN A 612 13.18 3.49 30.08
CA GLN A 612 14.57 3.59 30.52
C GLN A 612 14.62 4.64 31.64
N THR A 613 15.39 4.41 32.71
CA THR A 613 15.57 5.44 33.76
C THR A 613 16.53 6.55 33.30
N PRO A 614 16.51 7.75 33.92
CA PRO A 614 17.50 8.79 33.66
C PRO A 614 18.94 8.27 33.74
N GLN A 615 19.29 7.50 34.78
CA GLN A 615 20.63 6.90 34.93
C GLN A 615 20.97 5.91 33.82
N GLN A 616 20.04 5.05 33.42
CA GLN A 616 20.27 4.12 32.30
C GLN A 616 20.43 4.86 30.97
N PHE A 617 19.78 6.02 30.79
CA PHE A 617 19.93 6.87 29.62
C PHE A 617 21.29 7.58 29.61
N THR A 618 21.70 8.21 30.71
CA THR A 618 22.96 8.94 30.80
C THR A 618 24.17 8.02 30.77
N ASP A 619 24.08 6.83 31.38
CA ASP A 619 25.12 5.81 31.28
C ASP A 619 25.33 5.37 29.82
N LYS A 620 24.25 5.16 29.06
CA LYS A 620 24.34 4.75 27.65
C LYS A 620 24.75 5.89 26.71
N GLN A 621 24.22 7.09 26.90
CA GLN A 621 24.36 8.19 25.94
C GLN A 621 25.55 9.11 26.24
N LEU A 622 25.98 9.21 27.50
CA LEU A 622 27.15 10.00 27.92
C LEU A 622 28.33 9.07 28.21
N TYR A 623 28.21 8.14 29.17
CA TYR A 623 29.36 7.32 29.60
C TYR A 623 29.81 6.30 28.54
N GLU A 624 28.99 5.31 28.17
CA GLU A 624 29.36 4.22 27.24
C GLU A 624 29.78 4.75 25.86
N LYS A 625 29.02 5.70 25.30
CA LYS A 625 29.32 6.30 23.98
C LYS A 625 30.62 7.08 23.99
N THR A 626 30.89 7.90 25.00
CA THR A 626 32.10 8.73 25.02
C THR A 626 33.33 7.90 25.33
N ARG A 627 33.23 6.90 26.22
CA ARG A 627 34.26 5.86 26.40
C ARG A 627 34.64 5.20 25.08
N ASN A 628 33.64 4.70 24.34
CA ASN A 628 33.87 4.07 23.02
C ASN A 628 34.46 5.04 21.98
N ARG A 629 34.05 6.32 21.97
CA ARG A 629 34.64 7.34 21.09
C ARG A 629 36.10 7.65 21.45
N ILE A 630 36.45 7.74 22.74
CA ILE A 630 37.83 7.97 23.19
C ILE A 630 38.74 6.81 22.78
N GLU A 631 38.29 5.56 22.93
CA GLU A 631 39.07 4.39 22.46
C GLU A 631 39.15 4.35 20.93
N ASN A 632 38.05 4.58 20.21
CA ASN A 632 38.06 4.56 18.74
C ASN A 632 38.88 5.71 18.14
N LEU A 633 39.04 6.85 18.83
CA LEU A 633 39.92 7.96 18.42
C LEU A 633 41.42 7.61 18.56
N LYS A 634 41.79 6.66 19.42
CA LYS A 634 43.16 6.12 19.47
C LYS A 634 43.46 5.28 18.24
N GLU A 635 42.57 4.33 17.93
CA GLU A 635 42.73 3.33 16.85
C GLU A 635 42.33 3.80 15.44
N ALA A 636 41.70 4.97 15.31
CA ALA A 636 41.34 5.56 14.03
C ALA A 636 42.55 5.73 13.09
N ALA A 637 42.29 5.63 11.79
CA ALA A 637 43.27 5.82 10.73
C ALA A 637 43.09 7.17 9.99
N ALA A 638 41.85 7.65 9.87
CA ALA A 638 41.54 8.92 9.23
C ALA A 638 40.18 9.49 9.70
N THR A 639 39.91 10.73 9.29
CA THR A 639 38.62 11.43 9.40
C THR A 639 37.92 11.48 8.04
N ARG A 640 36.60 11.67 8.02
CA ARG A 640 35.76 11.75 6.81
C ARG A 640 34.56 12.68 7.03
N ALA A 641 34.19 13.41 5.97
CA ALA A 641 32.95 14.18 5.91
C ALA A 641 31.74 13.26 5.69
N THR A 642 30.66 13.46 6.45
CA THR A 642 29.37 12.77 6.20
C THR A 642 28.62 13.40 5.02
N ALA A 643 27.38 12.94 4.80
CA ALA A 643 26.51 13.47 3.74
C ALA A 643 25.86 14.82 4.07
N ASN A 644 25.78 15.23 5.34
CA ASN A 644 25.16 16.49 5.77
C ASN A 644 26.13 17.44 6.49
N GLY A 645 27.26 16.92 7.00
CA GLY A 645 28.31 17.66 7.70
C GLY A 645 29.17 18.60 6.87
N SER A 646 30.25 19.07 7.49
CA SER A 646 31.23 19.95 6.86
C SER A 646 31.96 19.22 5.72
N LYS A 647 31.96 19.83 4.52
CA LYS A 647 32.58 19.25 3.30
C LYS A 647 34.10 19.11 3.39
N GLU A 648 34.72 20.01 4.14
CA GLU A 648 36.10 19.93 4.59
C GLU A 648 36.04 19.57 6.07
N VAL A 649 36.86 18.62 6.51
CA VAL A 649 36.95 18.16 7.91
C VAL A 649 38.39 18.25 8.39
N PRO A 650 38.64 18.41 9.69
CA PRO A 650 40.00 18.33 10.24
C PRO A 650 40.61 16.95 9.96
N SER A 651 41.94 16.92 9.86
CA SER A 651 42.70 15.67 9.90
C SER A 651 42.57 14.98 11.27
N LEU A 652 42.87 13.68 11.31
CA LEU A 652 42.84 12.91 12.56
C LEU A 652 43.78 13.51 13.63
N ASP A 653 44.98 13.96 13.24
CA ASP A 653 45.97 14.44 14.19
C ASP A 653 45.65 15.83 14.77
N GLU A 654 44.91 16.68 14.03
CA GLU A 654 44.35 17.92 14.58
C GLU A 654 43.39 17.62 15.76
N ILE A 655 42.52 16.61 15.61
CA ILE A 655 41.52 16.26 16.64
C ILE A 655 42.04 15.32 17.73
N ARG A 656 43.11 14.55 17.49
CA ARG A 656 43.69 13.59 18.46
C ARG A 656 44.21 14.26 19.74
N SER A 657 44.46 15.56 19.69
CA SER A 657 44.89 16.38 20.83
C SER A 657 43.75 16.94 21.69
N ILE A 658 42.49 16.83 21.24
CA ILE A 658 41.31 17.36 21.96
C ILE A 658 41.00 16.50 23.18
N ARG A 659 40.78 17.15 24.34
CA ARG A 659 40.51 16.50 25.63
C ARG A 659 39.22 16.97 26.31
N GLU A 660 38.52 17.95 25.74
CA GLU A 660 37.26 18.44 26.30
C GLU A 660 36.05 17.94 25.49
N PHE A 661 35.05 17.43 26.20
CA PHE A 661 33.71 17.12 25.70
C PHE A 661 32.68 18.02 26.39
N THR A 662 31.86 18.73 25.62
CA THR A 662 30.68 19.47 26.10
C THR A 662 29.41 18.87 25.54
N PHE A 663 28.62 18.21 26.39
CA PHE A 663 27.33 17.65 26.01
C PHE A 663 26.25 18.74 25.98
N ARG A 664 25.46 18.80 24.90
CA ARG A 664 24.27 19.67 24.77
C ARG A 664 23.03 18.80 24.92
N LEU A 665 22.33 18.89 26.05
CA LEU A 665 21.20 18.02 26.40
C LEU A 665 19.88 18.81 26.42
N ASP A 666 18.91 18.39 25.61
CA ASP A 666 17.63 19.10 25.45
C ASP A 666 16.60 18.86 26.57
N GLY A 667 16.87 17.92 27.47
CA GLY A 667 16.08 17.66 28.68
C GLY A 667 16.70 18.33 29.90
N ASP A 668 15.86 18.87 30.78
CA ASP A 668 16.31 19.55 32.00
C ASP A 668 15.39 19.23 33.19
N THR A 669 15.59 18.08 33.84
CA THR A 669 14.90 17.70 35.09
C THR A 669 15.92 17.45 36.21
N PRO A 670 15.56 17.59 37.50
CA PRO A 670 16.47 17.34 38.61
C PRO A 670 17.08 15.92 38.60
N GLU A 671 16.28 14.92 38.25
CA GLU A 671 16.68 13.51 38.18
C GLU A 671 17.64 13.28 37.01
N LEU A 672 17.43 13.95 35.88
CA LEU A 672 18.30 13.89 34.71
C LEU A 672 19.62 14.62 34.94
N ARG A 673 19.62 15.75 35.67
CA ARG A 673 20.86 16.44 36.11
C ARG A 673 21.70 15.53 37.01
N ALA A 674 21.09 14.95 38.05
CA ALA A 674 21.78 14.04 38.98
C ALA A 674 22.31 12.79 38.26
N ALA A 675 21.50 12.17 37.39
CA ALA A 675 21.90 11.03 36.60
C ALA A 675 23.07 11.33 35.65
N ALA A 676 23.04 12.48 34.98
CA ALA A 676 24.09 12.90 34.07
C ALA A 676 25.40 13.12 34.83
N GLU A 677 25.35 13.84 35.95
CA GLU A 677 26.53 14.12 36.77
C GLU A 677 27.15 12.85 37.37
N ASN A 678 26.35 11.82 37.70
CA ASN A 678 26.87 10.48 38.04
C ASN A 678 27.64 9.84 36.87
N SER A 679 27.10 9.90 35.66
CA SER A 679 27.75 9.36 34.46
C SER A 679 29.00 10.15 34.05
N LEU A 680 29.02 11.49 34.25
CA LEU A 680 30.19 12.33 34.01
C LEU A 680 31.29 12.10 35.05
N ASN A 681 30.96 11.91 36.33
CA ASN A 681 31.96 11.60 37.35
C ASN A 681 32.63 10.24 37.10
N ARG A 682 31.92 9.27 36.54
CA ARG A 682 32.53 8.02 36.05
C ARG A 682 33.48 8.24 34.87
N LEU A 683 33.14 9.13 33.91
CA LEU A 683 34.06 9.53 32.85
C LEU A 683 35.31 10.22 33.40
N ARG A 684 35.18 11.14 34.35
CA ARG A 684 36.31 11.84 35.01
C ARG A 684 37.21 10.90 35.82
N GLN A 685 36.65 9.82 36.39
CA GLN A 685 37.42 8.79 37.10
C GLN A 685 38.19 7.86 36.16
N GLU A 686 37.60 7.50 35.00
CA GLU A 686 38.24 6.62 34.02
C GLU A 686 39.21 7.36 33.08
N TYR A 687 38.96 8.65 32.84
CA TYR A 687 39.74 9.52 31.96
C TYR A 687 40.09 10.85 32.66
N PRO A 688 41.02 10.85 33.64
CA PRO A 688 41.36 12.05 34.43
C PRO A 688 41.99 13.18 33.60
N ASP A 689 42.61 12.85 32.46
CA ASP A 689 43.18 13.83 31.51
C ASP A 689 42.13 14.47 30.57
N TYR A 690 40.84 14.19 30.76
CA TYR A 690 39.74 14.69 29.93
C TYR A 690 38.74 15.53 30.76
N THR A 691 38.30 16.64 30.17
CA THR A 691 37.28 17.53 30.73
C THR A 691 35.90 17.15 30.20
N PHE A 692 34.93 16.97 31.09
CA PHE A 692 33.56 16.59 30.73
C PHE A 692 32.54 17.59 31.30
N ASN A 693 31.99 18.41 30.41
CA ASN A 693 31.04 19.49 30.68
C ASN A 693 29.65 19.17 30.10
N ILE A 694 28.58 19.74 30.65
CA ILE A 694 27.21 19.55 30.15
C ILE A 694 26.37 20.83 30.26
N LEU A 695 25.57 21.08 29.23
CA LEU A 695 24.60 22.17 29.13
C LEU A 695 23.20 21.59 29.01
N PHE A 696 22.29 21.97 29.90
CA PHE A 696 20.90 21.50 29.93
C PHE A 696 19.94 22.55 29.32
N GLY A 697 18.79 22.09 28.81
CA GLY A 697 17.66 22.95 28.42
C GLY A 697 17.85 23.72 27.09
N GLY A 698 18.93 23.45 26.36
CA GLY A 698 19.16 24.03 25.03
C GLY A 698 18.43 23.28 23.91
N LYS A 699 18.39 23.88 22.72
CA LYS A 699 18.38 23.07 21.50
C LYS A 699 19.81 22.62 21.21
N PRO A 700 20.06 21.33 20.90
CA PRO A 700 21.10 20.98 19.94
C PRO A 700 20.75 21.63 18.59
#